data_AF-B8KVJ6-F1
#
_entry.id   AF-B8KVJ6-F1
#
_cell.length_a   1.000
_cell.length_b   1.000
_cell.length_c   1.000
_cell.angle_alpha   90.00
_cell.angle_beta   90.00
_cell.angle_gamma   90.00
#
_symmetry.space_group_name_H-M   'P 1'
#
loop_
_entity.id
_entity.type
_entity.pdbx_description
1 polymer ?
#
loop_
_entity_poly.entity_id
_entity_poly.type
_entity_poly.pdbx_seq_one_letter_code
_entity_poly.pdbx_strand_id
1 'polypeptide(L)'
;MIAAVNGPALGGGCELALACGCIVADPQARFGQPEINLNLLPGYGGTQRLVRRLQQRRGREGLIDAIRMIASGRNIDADEALEIGLVDSIVPQPGVSAVETAMAMLREHFAGTGPIADALSRQQAYLASREEKLTIDDELLHDAALASTFTQLKGSGRGHCLERVIDAIRFGAEQGQSAGLKHEAELFAAAVCDPAAGPVGISAFLERRSAPLPIKYTPVPADAPMEQRQALEAAGDLIPLGAPFFAGVTPVPRYQYGMGVCKNPHTGAPAHADPKDAEKLLVFPTPTPGPNEALVFILASEMNFNDIWAITGIPVSPFDARDSDVQVTGSGGVAIVAQLGSELLREGRLSVGQLVTIYSGQSELLSPDQGLDPMAADFRIQGYEQNDGSHGQFLAVQGPQLHPKLPSLTIEEAGSYGLTLGTIHRALFTTLNIKPGRRLFVEGAATGTGLDCLRTARQSGLSVVGMVSSDDRGERVREFGGAAVNRKNPLWKDIFTPVPEDPAAWDAWEQAGEAFVAEARAQAGGDIDYVVSHAGELAFPRSFQLLGNGGVLAFYGASSGYRFSFMGKTGRSSPAEMFDRAEMRAGKSLLVIYGPGAEDGVVDPVAIEAIEVGCSLGAQVAVLADNAAQREFVTSLGFGTRLTGVVSVDAIARKLGDDFDPPGAFPELPDPFTESEAFKEAVRRFSDRTLKPIGSAIAPFLRNTLDKRGLPDVVFERARRDGLGLATSLVKPNIGKVVYSEDLSGCRFSFYAPQVWMRQRRIIMPSAEIRGTHLNTAREFAEMQERIAGGLIDVMPPVAVPLTDIAEAHQAMWENRHAGANYVATHDLPRPGLKTRDELYRAWAIREAEQRGETLANIDTGSAGALR
;
A
#
# COMPACT_ATOMS: atom_id res chain seq x y z
N MET A 1 -19.67 -21.83 28.93
CA MET A 1 -18.39 -21.56 28.25
C MET A 1 -18.34 -20.09 27.87
N ILE A 2 -17.17 -19.47 27.98
CA ILE A 2 -16.89 -18.10 27.52
C ILE A 2 -15.96 -18.20 26.30
N ALA A 3 -16.25 -17.44 25.24
CA ALA A 3 -15.32 -17.22 24.15
C ALA A 3 -14.54 -15.92 24.40
N ALA A 4 -13.23 -16.02 24.56
CA ALA A 4 -12.33 -14.87 24.58
C ALA A 4 -11.72 -14.71 23.17
N VAL A 5 -12.14 -13.67 22.45
CA VAL A 5 -11.83 -13.49 21.02
C VAL A 5 -10.79 -12.39 20.86
N ASN A 6 -9.53 -12.78 20.71
CA ASN A 6 -8.39 -11.85 20.55
C ASN A 6 -8.15 -11.37 19.10
N GLY A 7 -8.90 -11.87 18.12
CA GLY A 7 -8.65 -11.59 16.70
C GLY A 7 -9.83 -11.99 15.82
N PRO A 8 -9.65 -12.11 14.49
CA PRO A 8 -10.75 -12.43 13.58
C PRO A 8 -11.42 -13.77 13.92
N ALA A 9 -12.73 -13.75 14.17
CA ALA A 9 -13.60 -14.91 14.29
C ALA A 9 -14.53 -14.92 13.07
N LEU A 10 -14.09 -15.56 11.99
CA LEU A 10 -14.78 -15.58 10.70
C LEU A 10 -15.24 -16.99 10.34
N GLY A 11 -16.44 -17.10 9.77
CA GLY A 11 -17.06 -18.36 9.37
C GLY A 11 -17.15 -19.34 10.54
N GLY A 12 -16.60 -20.54 10.38
CA GLY A 12 -16.45 -21.53 11.45
C GLY A 12 -15.88 -21.00 12.78
N GLY A 13 -14.99 -20.00 12.75
CA GLY A 13 -14.51 -19.33 13.97
C GLY A 13 -15.59 -18.49 14.67
N CYS A 14 -16.43 -17.79 13.89
CA CYS A 14 -17.60 -17.09 14.41
C CYS A 14 -18.65 -18.09 14.94
N GLU A 15 -18.88 -19.18 14.22
CA GLU A 15 -19.84 -20.24 14.60
C GLU A 15 -19.43 -20.94 15.91
N LEU A 16 -18.12 -21.11 16.14
CA LEU A 16 -17.55 -21.60 17.39
C LEU A 16 -17.78 -20.60 18.53
N ALA A 17 -17.55 -19.30 18.30
CA ALA A 17 -17.83 -18.27 19.30
C ALA A 17 -19.32 -18.24 19.68
N LEU A 18 -20.21 -18.36 18.68
CA LEU A 18 -21.67 -18.42 18.85
C LEU A 18 -22.17 -19.67 19.61
N ALA A 19 -21.35 -20.72 19.72
CA ALA A 19 -21.67 -21.88 20.55
C ALA A 19 -21.44 -21.61 22.07
N CYS A 20 -20.74 -20.53 22.42
CA CYS A 20 -20.50 -20.12 23.79
C CYS A 20 -21.65 -19.26 24.34
N GLY A 21 -21.82 -19.25 25.67
CA GLY A 21 -22.87 -18.48 26.33
C GLY A 21 -22.51 -17.01 26.59
N CYS A 22 -21.21 -16.69 26.53
CA CYS A 22 -20.70 -15.34 26.69
C CYS A 22 -19.52 -15.14 25.73
N ILE A 23 -19.48 -14.00 25.04
CA ILE A 23 -18.40 -13.65 24.10
C ILE A 23 -17.78 -12.33 24.55
N VAL A 24 -16.47 -12.35 24.82
CA VAL A 24 -15.65 -11.18 25.17
C VAL A 24 -14.68 -10.94 24.02
N ALA A 25 -14.74 -9.76 23.42
CA ALA A 25 -13.94 -9.42 22.24
C ALA A 25 -12.82 -8.43 22.58
N ASP A 26 -11.66 -8.62 21.97
CA ASP A 26 -10.67 -7.55 21.84
C ASP A 26 -11.21 -6.46 20.88
N PRO A 27 -10.90 -5.16 21.09
CA PRO A 27 -11.31 -4.09 20.17
C PRO A 27 -10.89 -4.33 18.71
N GLN A 28 -9.79 -5.05 18.48
CA GLN A 28 -9.31 -5.37 17.12
C GLN A 28 -9.97 -6.62 16.52
N ALA A 29 -10.81 -7.33 17.28
CA ALA A 29 -11.53 -8.49 16.76
C ALA A 29 -12.43 -8.10 15.59
N ARG A 30 -12.65 -9.07 14.71
CA ARG A 30 -13.55 -8.96 13.55
C ARG A 30 -14.45 -10.18 13.50
N PHE A 31 -15.71 -9.99 13.14
CA PHE A 31 -16.71 -11.06 13.08
C PHE A 31 -17.33 -11.11 11.68
N GLY A 32 -17.63 -12.30 11.17
CA GLY A 32 -18.17 -12.45 9.80
C GLY A 32 -18.61 -13.87 9.49
N GLN A 33 -19.48 -14.02 8.49
CA GLN A 33 -19.89 -15.30 7.90
C GLN A 33 -19.56 -15.31 6.39
N PRO A 34 -18.27 -15.39 6.02
CA PRO A 34 -17.79 -15.16 4.65
C PRO A 34 -17.95 -16.36 3.71
N GLU A 35 -18.63 -17.44 4.10
CA GLU A 35 -18.78 -18.67 3.33
C GLU A 35 -19.38 -18.44 1.94
N ILE A 36 -20.26 -17.44 1.81
CA ILE A 36 -20.83 -17.01 0.53
C ILE A 36 -19.76 -16.64 -0.50
N ASN A 37 -18.58 -16.17 -0.06
CA ASN A 37 -17.46 -15.84 -0.95
C ASN A 37 -16.88 -17.08 -1.65
N LEU A 38 -17.03 -18.26 -1.04
CA LEU A 38 -16.60 -19.56 -1.53
C LEU A 38 -17.73 -20.28 -2.29
N ASN A 39 -18.82 -19.59 -2.61
CA ASN A 39 -20.08 -20.17 -3.10
C ASN A 39 -20.68 -21.21 -2.14
N LEU A 40 -20.45 -21.05 -0.84
CA LEU A 40 -20.97 -21.90 0.22
C LEU A 40 -21.96 -21.12 1.10
N LEU A 41 -22.42 -21.76 2.17
CA LEU A 41 -23.20 -21.19 3.26
C LEU A 41 -22.52 -21.54 4.60
N PRO A 42 -22.88 -20.91 5.73
CA PRO A 42 -22.44 -21.38 7.03
C PRO A 42 -22.86 -22.84 7.24
N GLY A 43 -21.96 -23.66 7.75
CA GLY A 43 -22.15 -25.11 7.85
C GLY A 43 -22.01 -25.69 9.26
N TYR A 44 -21.57 -24.89 10.24
CA TYR A 44 -21.34 -25.32 11.61
C TYR A 44 -22.29 -24.67 12.62
N GLY A 45 -23.40 -24.11 12.15
CA GLY A 45 -24.52 -23.60 12.91
C GLY A 45 -24.79 -22.11 12.75
N GLY A 46 -24.10 -21.41 11.84
CA GLY A 46 -24.22 -19.97 11.63
C GLY A 46 -25.63 -19.52 11.24
N THR A 47 -26.30 -20.26 10.35
CA THR A 47 -27.68 -19.93 9.91
C THR A 47 -28.70 -20.08 11.03
N GLN A 48 -28.34 -20.76 12.12
CA GLN A 48 -29.23 -21.04 13.25
C GLN A 48 -28.87 -20.21 14.48
N ARG A 49 -27.61 -20.29 14.93
CA ARG A 49 -27.16 -19.67 16.18
C ARG A 49 -27.07 -18.15 16.05
N LEU A 50 -26.55 -17.63 14.93
CA LEU A 50 -26.48 -16.18 14.73
C LEU A 50 -27.88 -15.57 14.67
N VAL A 51 -28.75 -16.14 13.83
CA VAL A 51 -30.14 -15.70 13.63
C VAL A 51 -30.90 -15.67 14.94
N ARG A 52 -30.89 -16.77 15.71
CA ARG A 52 -31.60 -16.84 16.99
C ARG A 52 -30.98 -15.95 18.06
N ARG A 53 -29.65 -15.84 18.10
CA ARG A 53 -28.97 -14.95 19.07
C ARG A 53 -29.35 -13.50 18.81
N LEU A 54 -29.22 -13.00 17.60
CA LEU A 54 -29.54 -11.60 17.29
C LEU A 54 -31.04 -11.33 17.40
N GLN A 55 -31.89 -12.29 17.03
CA GLN A 55 -33.34 -12.19 17.27
C GLN A 55 -33.70 -12.04 18.74
N GLN A 56 -33.06 -12.80 19.64
CA GLN A 56 -33.31 -12.68 21.07
C GLN A 56 -32.84 -11.32 21.62
N ARG A 57 -31.80 -10.73 21.01
CA ARG A 57 -31.19 -9.47 21.47
C ARG A 57 -31.92 -8.23 20.94
N ARG A 58 -32.38 -8.26 19.69
CA ARG A 58 -32.90 -7.09 18.97
C ARG A 58 -34.20 -7.34 18.20
N GLY A 59 -34.84 -8.50 18.38
CA GLY A 59 -36.08 -8.83 17.69
C GLY A 59 -35.91 -8.88 16.16
N ARG A 60 -36.81 -8.19 15.44
CA ARG A 60 -36.84 -8.20 13.96
C ARG A 60 -35.59 -7.57 13.35
N GLU A 61 -35.05 -6.51 13.94
CA GLU A 61 -33.82 -5.86 13.46
C GLU A 61 -32.62 -6.82 13.54
N GLY A 62 -32.53 -7.59 14.63
CA GLY A 62 -31.48 -8.59 14.79
C GLY A 62 -31.56 -9.73 13.76
N LEU A 63 -32.77 -10.10 13.31
CA LEU A 63 -32.94 -11.05 12.21
C LEU A 63 -32.38 -10.48 10.90
N ILE A 64 -32.67 -9.20 10.62
CA ILE A 64 -32.17 -8.51 9.43
C ILE A 64 -30.63 -8.44 9.48
N ASP A 65 -30.05 -8.05 10.61
CA ASP A 65 -28.59 -8.00 10.79
C ASP A 65 -27.94 -9.37 10.58
N ALA A 66 -28.53 -10.44 11.13
CA ALA A 66 -28.02 -11.80 10.96
C ALA A 66 -28.04 -12.25 9.49
N ILE A 67 -29.16 -12.05 8.80
CA ILE A 67 -29.31 -12.42 7.39
C ILE A 67 -28.37 -11.58 6.53
N ARG A 68 -28.23 -10.28 6.82
CA ARG A 68 -27.30 -9.39 6.12
C ARG A 68 -25.85 -9.86 6.27
N MET A 69 -25.44 -10.20 7.49
CA MET A 69 -24.08 -10.66 7.77
C MET A 69 -23.75 -11.98 7.04
N ILE A 70 -24.70 -12.92 6.99
CA ILE A 70 -24.54 -14.20 6.26
C ILE A 70 -24.54 -13.98 4.74
N ALA A 71 -25.50 -13.20 4.23
CA ALA A 71 -25.67 -13.02 2.79
C ALA A 71 -24.55 -12.15 2.18
N SER A 72 -24.16 -11.07 2.85
CA SER A 72 -23.10 -10.19 2.34
C SER A 72 -21.72 -10.84 2.44
N GLY A 73 -21.51 -11.73 3.41
CA GLY A 73 -20.20 -12.31 3.70
C GLY A 73 -19.15 -11.30 4.17
N ARG A 74 -19.59 -10.09 4.55
CA ARG A 74 -18.72 -8.99 4.97
C ARG A 74 -18.43 -9.08 6.47
N ASN A 75 -17.30 -8.52 6.86
CA ASN A 75 -16.87 -8.50 8.26
C ASN A 75 -17.39 -7.24 8.97
N ILE A 76 -17.68 -7.38 10.26
CA ILE A 76 -18.01 -6.29 11.17
C ILE A 76 -16.91 -6.18 12.24
N ASP A 77 -16.72 -5.00 12.81
CA ASP A 77 -15.79 -4.79 13.93
C ASP A 77 -16.39 -5.14 15.29
N ALA A 78 -15.59 -5.02 16.35
CA ALA A 78 -16.00 -5.38 17.70
C ALA A 78 -17.12 -4.47 18.23
N ASP A 79 -17.10 -3.18 17.86
CA ASP A 79 -18.09 -2.20 18.29
C ASP A 79 -19.45 -2.47 17.64
N GLU A 80 -19.49 -2.68 16.31
CA GLU A 80 -20.70 -3.09 15.60
C GLU A 80 -21.20 -4.45 16.12
N ALA A 81 -20.30 -5.40 16.38
CA ALA A 81 -20.67 -6.70 16.95
C ALA A 81 -21.28 -6.58 18.36
N LEU A 82 -20.86 -5.60 19.16
CA LEU A 82 -21.44 -5.32 20.48
C LEU A 82 -22.80 -4.66 20.33
N GLU A 83 -22.92 -3.67 19.45
CA GLU A 83 -24.16 -2.94 19.17
C GLU A 83 -25.29 -3.86 18.72
N ILE A 84 -25.02 -4.79 17.80
CA ILE A 84 -26.04 -5.73 17.32
C ILE A 84 -26.34 -6.86 18.32
N GLY A 85 -25.52 -7.02 19.37
CA GLY A 85 -25.65 -8.07 20.38
C GLY A 85 -25.01 -9.41 20.02
N LEU A 86 -24.10 -9.42 19.05
CA LEU A 86 -23.28 -10.59 18.74
C LEU A 86 -22.32 -10.87 19.90
N VAL A 87 -21.57 -9.87 20.37
CA VAL A 87 -20.68 -9.99 21.53
C VAL A 87 -21.35 -9.46 22.81
N ASP A 88 -20.89 -9.89 23.98
CA ASP A 88 -21.43 -9.44 25.27
C ASP A 88 -20.61 -8.31 25.90
N SER A 89 -19.31 -8.25 25.62
CA SER A 89 -18.43 -7.16 26.07
C SER A 89 -17.19 -7.04 25.19
N ILE A 90 -16.60 -5.85 25.21
CA ILE A 90 -15.28 -5.56 24.64
C ILE A 90 -14.31 -5.32 25.80
N VAL A 91 -13.03 -5.68 25.62
CA VAL A 91 -11.98 -5.42 26.61
C VAL A 91 -11.94 -3.93 26.95
N PRO A 92 -12.06 -3.54 28.24
CA PRO A 92 -12.26 -2.14 28.63
C PRO A 92 -10.96 -1.32 28.70
N GLN A 93 -9.79 -1.98 28.77
CA GLN A 93 -8.51 -1.32 29.03
C GLN A 93 -7.45 -1.74 27.99
N PRO A 94 -6.71 -0.77 27.41
CA PRO A 94 -5.55 -1.08 26.58
C PRO A 94 -4.53 -1.95 27.32
N GLY A 95 -3.96 -2.94 26.62
CA GLY A 95 -2.91 -3.82 27.15
C GLY A 95 -3.40 -5.01 27.99
N VAL A 96 -4.71 -5.13 28.24
CA VAL A 96 -5.32 -6.34 28.82
C VAL A 96 -5.83 -7.24 27.69
N SER A 97 -5.65 -8.54 27.79
CA SER A 97 -6.18 -9.49 26.80
C SER A 97 -7.64 -9.87 27.05
N ALA A 98 -8.36 -10.33 26.01
CA ALA A 98 -9.73 -10.83 26.20
C ALA A 98 -9.76 -12.07 27.13
N VAL A 99 -8.69 -12.87 27.17
CA VAL A 99 -8.55 -14.01 28.08
C VAL A 99 -8.46 -13.54 29.53
N GLU A 100 -7.64 -12.53 29.84
CA GLU A 100 -7.54 -11.99 31.19
C GLU A 100 -8.85 -11.38 31.65
N THR A 101 -9.55 -10.66 30.76
CA THR A 101 -10.87 -10.09 31.02
C THR A 101 -11.89 -11.20 31.32
N ALA A 102 -11.95 -12.26 30.50
CA ALA A 102 -12.83 -13.40 30.73
C ALA A 102 -12.53 -14.13 32.04
N MET A 103 -11.24 -14.29 32.40
CA MET A 103 -10.83 -14.89 33.66
C MET A 103 -11.18 -14.01 34.87
N ALA A 104 -11.10 -12.69 34.74
CA ALA A 104 -11.56 -11.76 35.77
C ALA A 104 -13.07 -11.87 36.00
N MET A 105 -13.87 -11.87 34.92
CA MET A 105 -15.32 -12.07 34.98
C MET A 105 -15.69 -13.39 35.68
N LEU A 106 -14.94 -14.48 35.44
CA LEU A 106 -15.14 -15.77 36.13
C LEU A 106 -14.85 -15.69 37.63
N ARG A 107 -13.78 -14.99 38.03
CA ARG A 107 -13.46 -14.80 39.46
C ARG A 107 -14.56 -14.02 40.16
N GLU A 108 -15.05 -12.96 39.54
CA GLU A 108 -16.18 -12.17 40.06
C GLU A 108 -17.43 -13.02 40.22
N HIS A 109 -17.74 -13.86 39.23
CA HIS A 109 -18.88 -14.77 39.26
C HIS A 109 -18.81 -15.77 40.43
N PHE A 110 -17.65 -16.39 40.64
CA PHE A 110 -17.47 -17.31 41.78
C PHE A 110 -17.49 -16.58 43.13
N ALA A 111 -17.21 -15.28 43.15
CA ALA A 111 -17.40 -14.41 44.32
C ALA A 111 -18.85 -13.91 44.48
N GLY A 112 -19.76 -14.29 43.58
CA GLY A 112 -21.18 -13.91 43.62
C GLY A 112 -21.49 -12.54 43.01
N THR A 113 -20.60 -12.00 42.16
CA THR A 113 -20.71 -10.68 41.53
C THR A 113 -20.42 -10.74 40.02
N GLY A 114 -20.47 -9.62 39.32
CA GLY A 114 -20.01 -9.51 37.93
C GLY A 114 -21.01 -9.97 36.85
N PRO A 115 -20.64 -9.80 35.56
CA PRO A 115 -21.58 -9.84 34.43
C PRO A 115 -21.96 -11.24 33.92
N ILE A 116 -21.31 -12.31 34.41
CA ILE A 116 -21.55 -13.68 33.92
C ILE A 116 -22.94 -14.19 34.30
N ALA A 117 -23.47 -13.79 35.45
CA ALA A 117 -24.80 -14.24 35.88
C ALA A 117 -25.87 -13.89 34.82
N ASP A 118 -25.85 -12.66 34.32
CA ASP A 118 -26.77 -12.21 33.27
C ASP A 118 -26.53 -12.96 31.95
N ALA A 119 -25.28 -13.20 31.58
CA ALA A 119 -24.95 -13.97 30.38
C ALA A 119 -25.46 -15.42 30.47
N LEU A 120 -25.34 -16.06 31.65
CA LEU A 120 -25.88 -17.39 31.91
C LEU A 120 -27.42 -17.40 31.84
N SER A 121 -28.09 -16.40 32.42
CA SER A 121 -29.55 -16.29 32.34
C SER A 121 -30.02 -16.12 30.89
N ARG A 122 -29.35 -15.28 30.09
CA ARG A 122 -29.64 -15.15 28.65
C ARG A 122 -29.40 -16.45 27.90
N GLN A 123 -28.31 -17.15 28.20
CA GLN A 123 -28.01 -18.44 27.59
C GLN A 123 -29.04 -19.51 27.96
N GLN A 124 -29.52 -19.55 29.21
CA GLN A 124 -30.58 -20.44 29.63
C GLN A 124 -31.89 -20.15 28.90
N ALA A 125 -32.26 -18.87 28.79
CA ALA A 125 -33.44 -18.45 28.02
C ALA A 125 -33.32 -18.85 26.55
N TYR A 126 -32.15 -18.63 25.93
CA TYR A 126 -31.86 -19.06 24.56
C TYR A 126 -32.01 -20.58 24.40
N LEU A 127 -31.40 -21.37 25.29
CA LEU A 127 -31.48 -22.83 25.23
C LEU A 127 -32.91 -23.35 25.41
N ALA A 128 -33.74 -22.65 26.19
CA ALA A 128 -35.14 -22.99 26.39
C ALA A 128 -36.00 -22.67 25.15
N SER A 129 -35.74 -21.55 24.47
CA SER A 129 -36.53 -21.10 23.32
C SER A 129 -35.99 -21.51 21.95
N ARG A 130 -34.82 -22.16 21.87
CA ARG A 130 -34.14 -22.46 20.59
C ARG A 130 -34.95 -23.33 19.60
N GLU A 131 -35.91 -24.11 20.10
CA GLU A 131 -36.79 -24.92 19.24
C GLU A 131 -38.09 -24.19 18.87
N GLU A 132 -38.33 -23.00 19.42
CA GLU A 132 -39.50 -22.20 19.09
C GLU A 132 -39.40 -21.63 17.68
N LYS A 133 -40.56 -21.40 17.07
CA LYS A 133 -40.66 -20.88 15.71
C LYS A 133 -40.26 -19.40 15.67
N LEU A 134 -39.59 -19.02 14.59
CA LEU A 134 -39.32 -17.62 14.27
C LEU A 134 -40.13 -17.21 13.04
N THR A 135 -40.60 -15.97 13.02
CA THR A 135 -41.32 -15.40 11.87
C THR A 135 -40.32 -14.77 10.89
N ILE A 136 -40.17 -15.39 9.72
CA ILE A 136 -39.37 -14.87 8.59
C ILE A 136 -40.30 -14.74 7.39
N ASP A 137 -41.08 -13.66 7.39
CA ASP A 137 -42.02 -13.32 6.33
C ASP A 137 -41.31 -12.73 5.09
N ASP A 138 -42.04 -12.65 3.98
CA ASP A 138 -41.51 -12.05 2.75
C ASP A 138 -41.22 -10.56 2.93
N GLU A 139 -41.96 -9.84 3.78
CA GLU A 139 -41.69 -8.42 4.07
C GLU A 139 -40.28 -8.24 4.66
N LEU A 140 -39.84 -9.13 5.54
CA LEU A 140 -38.50 -9.11 6.13
C LEU A 140 -37.43 -9.31 5.05
N LEU A 141 -37.64 -10.25 4.13
CA LEU A 141 -36.68 -10.53 3.05
C LEU A 141 -36.64 -9.43 1.98
N HIS A 142 -37.63 -8.55 1.92
CA HIS A 142 -37.67 -7.38 1.05
C HIS A 142 -37.23 -6.08 1.76
N ASP A 143 -36.76 -6.18 3.01
CA ASP A 143 -36.20 -5.03 3.73
C ASP A 143 -35.07 -4.38 2.91
N ALA A 144 -35.01 -3.05 2.95
CA ALA A 144 -34.04 -2.27 2.17
C ALA A 144 -32.59 -2.66 2.50
N ALA A 145 -32.30 -3.07 3.74
CA ALA A 145 -30.97 -3.51 4.17
C ALA A 145 -30.55 -4.87 3.58
N LEU A 146 -31.49 -5.67 3.07
CA LEU A 146 -31.25 -6.97 2.44
C LEU A 146 -31.38 -6.92 0.92
N ALA A 147 -32.32 -6.13 0.39
CA ALA A 147 -32.67 -6.10 -1.03
C ALA A 147 -31.47 -5.82 -1.95
N SER A 148 -30.62 -4.85 -1.58
CA SER A 148 -29.39 -4.54 -2.34
C SER A 148 -28.44 -5.74 -2.36
N THR A 149 -28.14 -6.32 -1.19
CA THR A 149 -27.27 -7.50 -1.04
C THR A 149 -27.78 -8.67 -1.89
N PHE A 150 -29.08 -8.96 -1.85
CA PHE A 150 -29.67 -10.06 -2.60
C PHE A 150 -29.59 -9.83 -4.12
N THR A 151 -29.80 -8.59 -4.55
CA THR A 151 -29.66 -8.22 -5.96
C THR A 151 -28.23 -8.41 -6.45
N GLN A 152 -27.25 -7.95 -5.67
CA GLN A 152 -25.82 -8.10 -5.99
C GLN A 152 -25.39 -9.57 -6.06
N LEU A 153 -25.83 -10.42 -5.11
CA LEU A 153 -25.52 -11.85 -5.13
C LEU A 153 -26.10 -12.56 -6.35
N LYS A 154 -27.33 -12.23 -6.75
CA LYS A 154 -27.95 -12.77 -7.98
C LYS A 154 -27.15 -12.32 -9.20
N GLY A 155 -26.76 -11.05 -9.27
CA GLY A 155 -25.92 -10.51 -10.34
C GLY A 155 -24.52 -11.11 -10.41
N SER A 156 -23.94 -11.51 -9.28
CA SER A 156 -22.60 -12.12 -9.21
C SER A 156 -22.61 -13.65 -9.42
N GLY A 157 -23.74 -14.24 -9.80
CA GLY A 157 -23.88 -15.69 -9.97
C GLY A 157 -24.03 -16.50 -8.67
N ARG A 158 -24.12 -15.84 -7.51
CA ARG A 158 -24.28 -16.47 -6.19
C ARG A 158 -25.75 -16.61 -5.75
N GLY A 159 -26.70 -16.42 -6.66
CA GLY A 159 -28.13 -16.54 -6.38
C GLY A 159 -28.50 -17.91 -5.80
N HIS A 160 -27.93 -18.99 -6.32
CA HIS A 160 -28.15 -20.35 -5.81
C HIS A 160 -27.60 -20.56 -4.39
N CYS A 161 -26.46 -19.93 -4.05
CA CYS A 161 -25.92 -19.94 -2.69
C CYS A 161 -26.85 -19.19 -1.73
N LEU A 162 -27.36 -18.03 -2.15
CA LEU A 162 -28.33 -17.26 -1.39
C LEU A 162 -29.61 -18.07 -1.14
N GLU A 163 -30.11 -18.79 -2.13
CA GLU A 163 -31.28 -19.67 -1.97
C GLU A 163 -31.04 -20.74 -0.90
N ARG A 164 -29.87 -21.40 -0.89
CA ARG A 164 -29.49 -22.36 0.16
C ARG A 164 -29.40 -21.71 1.55
N VAL A 165 -28.85 -20.51 1.64
CA VAL A 165 -28.79 -19.73 2.90
C VAL A 165 -30.20 -19.46 3.42
N ILE A 166 -31.08 -18.93 2.58
CA ILE A 166 -32.46 -18.60 2.98
C ILE A 166 -33.25 -19.87 3.32
N ASP A 167 -33.04 -20.96 2.59
CA ASP A 167 -33.65 -22.26 2.87
C ASP A 167 -33.23 -22.81 4.24
N ALA A 168 -31.93 -22.82 4.56
CA ALA A 168 -31.43 -23.22 5.87
C ALA A 168 -32.04 -22.40 7.02
N ILE A 169 -32.07 -21.07 6.84
CA ILE A 169 -32.62 -20.13 7.82
C ILE A 169 -34.13 -20.36 8.02
N ARG A 170 -34.91 -20.42 6.93
CA ARG A 170 -36.37 -20.62 6.99
C ARG A 170 -36.73 -21.99 7.57
N PHE A 171 -36.06 -23.05 7.15
CA PHE A 171 -36.32 -24.39 7.67
C PHE A 171 -36.10 -24.45 9.18
N GLY A 172 -34.98 -23.89 9.67
CA GLY A 172 -34.70 -23.82 11.10
C GLY A 172 -35.61 -22.88 11.89
N ALA A 173 -36.10 -21.81 11.26
CA ALA A 173 -37.11 -20.92 11.83
C ALA A 173 -38.46 -21.63 12.00
N GLU A 174 -38.83 -22.54 11.10
CA GLU A 174 -40.12 -23.24 11.15
C GLU A 174 -40.10 -24.53 11.97
N GLN A 175 -39.00 -25.30 11.90
CA GLN A 175 -38.89 -26.65 12.46
C GLN A 175 -38.09 -26.71 13.77
N GLY A 176 -37.53 -25.58 14.22
CA GLY A 176 -36.67 -25.49 15.39
C GLY A 176 -35.18 -25.61 15.06
N GLN A 177 -34.32 -25.10 15.95
CA GLN A 177 -32.88 -25.07 15.75
C GLN A 177 -32.28 -26.45 15.48
N SER A 178 -32.71 -27.50 16.20
CA SER A 178 -32.09 -28.83 16.05
C SER A 178 -32.29 -29.40 14.63
N ALA A 179 -33.50 -29.24 14.07
CA ALA A 179 -33.80 -29.62 12.70
C ALA A 179 -33.06 -28.71 11.69
N GLY A 180 -33.02 -27.40 11.96
CA GLY A 180 -32.29 -26.42 11.16
C GLY A 180 -30.78 -26.72 11.05
N LEU A 181 -30.12 -27.09 12.16
CA LEU A 181 -28.70 -27.44 12.17
C LEU A 181 -28.40 -28.67 11.31
N LYS A 182 -29.29 -29.67 11.33
CA LYS A 182 -29.15 -30.86 10.48
C LYS A 182 -29.30 -30.49 9.00
N HIS A 183 -30.33 -29.71 8.67
CA HIS A 183 -30.60 -29.26 7.30
C HIS A 183 -29.47 -28.38 6.75
N GLU A 184 -28.96 -27.46 7.57
CA GLU A 184 -27.79 -26.64 7.25
C GLU A 184 -26.57 -27.50 6.89
N ALA A 185 -26.26 -28.50 7.71
CA ALA A 185 -25.13 -29.40 7.46
C ALA A 185 -25.31 -30.22 6.16
N GLU A 186 -26.53 -30.67 5.86
CA GLU A 186 -26.86 -31.38 4.63
C GLU A 186 -26.68 -30.47 3.39
N LEU A 187 -27.19 -29.24 3.45
CA LEU A 187 -27.03 -28.24 2.39
C LEU A 187 -25.56 -27.84 2.19
N PHE A 188 -24.80 -27.68 3.27
CA PHE A 188 -23.37 -27.38 3.22
C PHE A 188 -22.60 -28.51 2.55
N ALA A 189 -22.82 -29.75 2.98
CA ALA A 189 -22.19 -30.92 2.37
C ALA A 189 -22.54 -31.05 0.89
N ALA A 190 -23.80 -30.80 0.52
CA ALA A 190 -24.23 -30.77 -0.87
C ALA A 190 -23.51 -29.67 -1.66
N ALA A 191 -23.38 -28.46 -1.11
CA ALA A 191 -22.72 -27.33 -1.76
C ALA A 191 -21.21 -27.55 -1.97
N VAL A 192 -20.54 -28.21 -1.03
CA VAL A 192 -19.11 -28.56 -1.14
C VAL A 192 -18.88 -29.56 -2.28
N CYS A 193 -19.80 -30.50 -2.48
CA CYS A 193 -19.70 -31.53 -3.52
C CYS A 193 -20.26 -31.10 -4.89
N ASP A 194 -21.08 -30.05 -4.93
CA ASP A 194 -21.71 -29.55 -6.15
C ASP A 194 -20.66 -28.86 -7.06
N PRO A 195 -20.38 -29.40 -8.26
CA PRO A 195 -19.37 -28.86 -9.17
C PRO A 195 -19.59 -27.40 -9.58
N ALA A 196 -20.80 -26.85 -9.45
CA ALA A 196 -21.12 -25.45 -9.75
C ALA A 196 -20.99 -24.51 -8.55
N ALA A 197 -20.79 -25.03 -7.33
CA ALA A 197 -20.72 -24.25 -6.10
C ALA A 197 -19.32 -24.31 -5.47
N GLY A 198 -19.11 -25.19 -4.49
CA GLY A 198 -17.89 -25.24 -3.67
C GLY A 198 -16.58 -25.36 -4.46
N PRO A 199 -16.41 -26.33 -5.38
CA PRO A 199 -15.19 -26.49 -6.15
C PRO A 199 -14.84 -25.24 -6.98
N VAL A 200 -15.83 -24.58 -7.60
CA VAL A 200 -15.62 -23.34 -8.37
C VAL A 200 -15.30 -22.17 -7.44
N GLY A 201 -16.08 -21.97 -6.38
CA GLY A 201 -15.91 -20.85 -5.46
C GLY A 201 -14.62 -20.92 -4.64
N ILE A 202 -14.24 -22.11 -4.15
CA ILE A 202 -12.99 -22.34 -3.43
C ILE A 202 -11.79 -22.11 -4.36
N SER A 203 -11.83 -22.66 -5.58
CA SER A 203 -10.76 -22.46 -6.56
C SER A 203 -10.61 -20.98 -6.93
N ALA A 204 -11.72 -20.30 -7.23
CA ALA A 204 -11.73 -18.87 -7.51
C ALA A 204 -11.15 -18.05 -6.35
N PHE A 205 -11.47 -18.38 -5.10
CA PHE A 205 -10.93 -17.69 -3.93
C PHE A 205 -9.42 -17.91 -3.77
N LEU A 206 -8.95 -19.16 -3.87
CA LEU A 206 -7.52 -19.49 -3.77
C LEU A 206 -6.71 -18.84 -4.91
N GLU A 207 -7.31 -18.70 -6.08
CA GLU A 207 -6.72 -18.04 -7.25
C GLU A 207 -6.89 -16.50 -7.23
N ARG A 208 -7.57 -15.92 -6.22
CA ARG A 208 -7.91 -14.49 -6.13
C ARG A 208 -8.73 -13.97 -7.32
N ARG A 209 -9.64 -14.81 -7.83
CA ARG A 209 -10.58 -14.55 -8.93
C ARG A 209 -12.04 -14.59 -8.47
N SER A 210 -12.28 -14.56 -7.16
CA SER A 210 -13.64 -14.48 -6.62
C SER A 210 -14.34 -13.24 -7.15
N ALA A 211 -15.62 -13.38 -7.50
CA ALA A 211 -16.46 -12.23 -7.78
C ALA A 211 -16.50 -11.30 -6.55
N PRO A 212 -16.67 -9.98 -6.73
CA PRO A 212 -16.78 -9.05 -5.61
C PRO A 212 -17.90 -9.47 -4.65
N LEU A 213 -17.68 -9.30 -3.34
CA LEU A 213 -18.74 -9.43 -2.35
C LEU A 213 -19.67 -8.21 -2.39
N PRO A 214 -20.92 -8.35 -1.93
CA PRO A 214 -21.81 -7.21 -1.83
C PRO A 214 -21.26 -6.07 -0.96
N ILE A 215 -21.66 -4.84 -1.26
CA ILE A 215 -21.34 -3.67 -0.41
C ILE A 215 -21.99 -3.82 0.97
N LYS A 216 -21.37 -3.23 2.00
CA LYS A 216 -21.99 -3.09 3.32
C LYS A 216 -23.18 -2.14 3.20
N TYR A 217 -24.31 -2.52 3.78
CA TYR A 217 -25.45 -1.63 3.88
C TYR A 217 -25.10 -0.47 4.80
N THR A 218 -25.33 0.75 4.33
CA THR A 218 -25.19 1.97 5.10
C THR A 218 -26.44 2.83 4.90
N PRO A 219 -26.90 3.55 5.93
CA PRO A 219 -28.07 4.43 5.80
C PRO A 219 -27.81 5.64 4.89
N VAL A 220 -26.54 6.03 4.77
CA VAL A 220 -26.07 7.08 3.87
C VAL A 220 -25.13 6.44 2.85
N PRO A 221 -25.59 6.21 1.61
CA PRO A 221 -24.75 5.63 0.57
C PRO A 221 -23.64 6.61 0.16
N ALA A 222 -22.53 6.07 -0.35
CA ALA A 222 -21.36 6.87 -0.74
C ALA A 222 -21.71 7.94 -1.78
N ASP A 223 -22.55 7.61 -2.76
CA ASP A 223 -23.08 8.55 -3.76
C ASP A 223 -24.49 9.02 -3.35
N ALA A 224 -24.60 9.58 -2.14
CA ALA A 224 -25.88 10.07 -1.61
C ALA A 224 -26.51 11.11 -2.57
N PRO A 225 -27.83 11.07 -2.81
CA PRO A 225 -28.49 12.08 -3.63
C PRO A 225 -28.45 13.46 -2.95
N MET A 226 -28.59 14.52 -3.75
CA MET A 226 -28.51 15.91 -3.28
C MET A 226 -29.46 16.22 -2.11
N GLU A 227 -30.68 15.70 -2.14
CA GLU A 227 -31.67 15.90 -1.07
C GLU A 227 -31.19 15.31 0.27
N GLN A 228 -30.58 14.12 0.24
CA GLN A 228 -30.03 13.49 1.45
C GLN A 228 -28.79 14.24 1.95
N ARG A 229 -27.94 14.74 1.04
CA ARG A 229 -26.81 15.62 1.38
C ARG A 229 -27.29 16.87 2.12
N GLN A 230 -28.28 17.57 1.57
CA GLN A 230 -28.86 18.78 2.18
C GLN A 230 -29.53 18.49 3.53
N ALA A 231 -30.18 17.33 3.69
CA ALA A 231 -30.76 16.93 4.96
C ALA A 231 -29.68 16.71 6.04
N LEU A 232 -28.55 16.10 5.69
CA LEU A 232 -27.41 15.92 6.60
C LEU A 232 -26.78 17.27 6.98
N GLU A 233 -26.62 18.18 6.01
CA GLU A 233 -26.11 19.54 6.26
C GLU A 233 -27.03 20.32 7.21
N ALA A 234 -28.36 20.27 6.98
CA ALA A 234 -29.33 20.92 7.83
C ALA A 234 -29.38 20.34 9.25
N ALA A 235 -29.08 19.05 9.41
CA ALA A 235 -28.98 18.39 10.70
C ALA A 235 -27.66 18.67 11.45
N GLY A 236 -26.66 19.25 10.77
CA GLY A 236 -25.31 19.42 11.31
C GLY A 236 -24.46 18.13 11.32
N ASP A 237 -24.95 17.07 10.68
CA ASP A 237 -24.25 15.79 10.55
C ASP A 237 -23.26 15.77 9.37
N LEU A 238 -23.23 16.84 8.56
CA LEU A 238 -22.32 17.06 7.44
C LEU A 238 -22.03 18.57 7.33
N ILE A 239 -20.75 18.94 7.13
CA ILE A 239 -20.38 20.35 6.95
C ILE A 239 -20.34 20.65 5.44
N PRO A 240 -21.05 21.69 4.95
CA PRO A 240 -21.00 22.06 3.54
C PRO A 240 -19.58 22.33 3.06
N LEU A 241 -19.27 21.95 1.81
CA LEU A 241 -18.03 22.36 1.18
C LEU A 241 -17.92 23.89 1.19
N GLY A 242 -16.74 24.39 1.52
CA GLY A 242 -16.43 25.80 1.67
C GLY A 242 -16.71 26.36 3.07
N ALA A 243 -17.43 25.66 3.96
CA ALA A 243 -17.77 26.20 5.27
C ALA A 243 -16.54 26.29 6.21
N PRO A 244 -16.48 27.29 7.10
CA PRO A 244 -15.35 27.43 8.01
C PRO A 244 -15.38 26.40 9.14
N PHE A 245 -14.18 25.98 9.58
CA PHE A 245 -14.02 25.09 10.72
C PHE A 245 -13.10 25.71 11.78
N PHE A 246 -13.69 26.08 12.91
CA PHE A 246 -12.97 26.65 14.06
C PHE A 246 -12.68 25.53 15.05
N ALA A 247 -11.45 25.01 15.04
CA ALA A 247 -11.07 23.88 15.87
C ALA A 247 -11.30 24.16 17.37
N GLY A 248 -11.94 23.21 18.06
CA GLY A 248 -12.35 23.36 19.46
C GLY A 248 -13.67 24.13 19.67
N VAL A 249 -14.27 24.67 18.60
CA VAL A 249 -15.56 25.38 18.63
C VAL A 249 -16.59 24.70 17.72
N THR A 250 -16.25 24.49 16.45
CA THR A 250 -17.11 23.81 15.48
C THR A 250 -17.18 22.31 15.83
N PRO A 251 -18.39 21.74 16.02
CA PRO A 251 -18.54 20.30 16.22
C PRO A 251 -18.02 19.52 15.02
N VAL A 252 -17.37 18.38 15.29
CA VAL A 252 -16.96 17.44 14.23
C VAL A 252 -18.22 16.70 13.75
N PRO A 253 -18.54 16.73 12.44
CA PRO A 253 -19.75 16.11 11.91
C PRO A 253 -19.60 14.59 11.84
N ARG A 254 -20.72 13.86 11.83
CA ARG A 254 -20.74 12.40 11.68
C ARG A 254 -20.28 11.94 10.29
N TYR A 255 -20.60 12.72 9.26
CA TYR A 255 -20.25 12.47 7.87
C TYR A 255 -19.42 13.62 7.31
N GLN A 256 -18.72 13.33 6.22
CA GLN A 256 -17.91 14.28 5.48
C GLN A 256 -18.01 14.06 3.98
N TYR A 257 -17.65 15.09 3.23
CA TYR A 257 -17.38 15.03 1.80
C TYR A 257 -15.94 14.62 1.50
N GLY A 258 -15.74 14.01 0.34
CA GLY A 258 -14.42 13.83 -0.24
C GLY A 258 -14.47 13.27 -1.66
N MET A 259 -13.36 13.40 -2.38
CA MET A 259 -13.23 12.93 -3.76
C MET A 259 -12.58 11.54 -3.78
N GLY A 260 -13.15 10.64 -4.58
CA GLY A 260 -12.63 9.28 -4.68
C GLY A 260 -13.49 8.35 -5.52
N VAL A 261 -13.26 7.04 -5.36
CA VAL A 261 -13.95 5.97 -6.07
C VAL A 261 -14.74 5.13 -5.07
N CYS A 262 -15.96 4.73 -5.41
CA CYS A 262 -16.75 3.80 -4.62
C CYS A 262 -16.99 2.49 -5.38
N LYS A 263 -17.42 1.45 -4.68
CA LYS A 263 -17.95 0.25 -5.32
C LYS A 263 -19.30 0.54 -5.96
N ASN A 264 -19.59 -0.16 -7.06
CA ASN A 264 -20.86 -0.08 -7.76
C ASN A 264 -21.98 -0.70 -6.90
N PRO A 265 -23.07 0.02 -6.62
CA PRO A 265 -24.14 -0.46 -5.75
C PRO A 265 -25.03 -1.57 -6.35
N HIS A 266 -24.81 -1.95 -7.61
CA HIS A 266 -25.53 -3.04 -8.27
C HIS A 266 -24.68 -4.31 -8.42
N THR A 267 -23.34 -4.19 -8.42
CA THR A 267 -22.44 -5.33 -8.67
C THR A 267 -21.45 -5.59 -7.53
N GLY A 268 -21.23 -4.63 -6.63
CA GLY A 268 -20.18 -4.70 -5.59
C GLY A 268 -18.76 -4.54 -6.12
N ALA A 269 -18.56 -4.41 -7.44
CA ALA A 269 -17.24 -4.22 -8.03
C ALA A 269 -16.73 -2.79 -7.81
N PRO A 270 -15.43 -2.57 -7.58
CA PRO A 270 -14.84 -1.23 -7.62
C PRO A 270 -15.16 -0.53 -8.95
N ALA A 271 -15.67 0.71 -8.89
CA ALA A 271 -16.03 1.47 -10.09
C ALA A 271 -14.82 2.19 -10.71
N HIS A 272 -13.73 1.47 -10.91
CA HIS A 272 -12.52 2.00 -11.56
C HIS A 272 -12.78 2.38 -13.02
N ALA A 273 -12.23 3.51 -13.44
CA ALA A 273 -12.21 4.02 -14.80
C ALA A 273 -11.17 5.16 -14.90
N ASP A 274 -11.15 5.86 -16.03
CA ASP A 274 -10.43 7.13 -16.17
C ASP A 274 -10.85 8.12 -15.07
N PRO A 275 -9.93 8.96 -14.55
CA PRO A 275 -10.23 9.87 -13.42
C PRO A 275 -11.50 10.69 -13.56
N LYS A 276 -11.75 11.31 -14.73
CA LYS A 276 -12.96 12.11 -14.99
C LYS A 276 -14.28 11.33 -14.86
N ASP A 277 -14.24 10.00 -15.02
CA ASP A 277 -15.43 9.13 -15.02
C ASP A 277 -15.61 8.41 -13.67
N ALA A 278 -14.51 8.06 -13.00
CA ALA A 278 -14.49 7.31 -11.75
C ALA A 278 -14.45 8.18 -10.49
N GLU A 279 -13.70 9.28 -10.50
CA GLU A 279 -13.50 10.13 -9.34
C GLU A 279 -14.70 11.06 -9.14
N LYS A 280 -15.38 10.92 -8.00
CA LYS A 280 -16.64 11.62 -7.71
C LYS A 280 -16.63 12.18 -6.30
N LEU A 281 -17.52 13.15 -6.06
CA LEU A 281 -17.79 13.68 -4.74
C LEU A 281 -18.68 12.71 -3.94
N LEU A 282 -18.09 12.07 -2.95
CA LEU A 282 -18.70 11.06 -2.09
C LEU A 282 -19.04 11.62 -0.70
N VAL A 283 -19.94 10.93 -0.01
CA VAL A 283 -20.28 11.12 1.40
C VAL A 283 -19.89 9.87 2.18
N PHE A 284 -19.13 10.01 3.26
CA PHE A 284 -18.70 8.88 4.08
C PHE A 284 -18.49 9.31 5.53
N PRO A 285 -18.42 8.36 6.49
CA PRO A 285 -18.23 8.70 7.90
C PRO A 285 -16.92 9.47 8.16
N THR A 286 -16.99 10.44 9.08
CA THR A 286 -15.80 11.10 9.61
C THR A 286 -15.03 10.11 10.49
N PRO A 287 -13.70 9.91 10.29
CA PRO A 287 -12.94 8.95 11.07
C PRO A 287 -12.79 9.43 12.52
N THR A 288 -12.69 8.48 13.44
CA THR A 288 -12.31 8.74 14.83
C THR A 288 -10.83 8.41 15.00
N PRO A 289 -9.99 9.35 15.49
CA PRO A 289 -8.56 9.09 15.63
C PRO A 289 -8.29 8.11 16.79
N GLY A 290 -7.39 7.16 16.57
CA GLY A 290 -6.83 6.32 17.62
C GLY A 290 -5.91 7.08 18.60
N PRO A 291 -5.38 6.40 19.64
CA PRO A 291 -4.56 7.04 20.68
C PRO A 291 -3.31 7.78 20.17
N ASN A 292 -2.68 7.27 19.10
CA ASN A 292 -1.48 7.84 18.47
C ASN A 292 -1.80 8.67 17.21
N GLU A 293 -3.07 8.99 16.99
CA GLU A 293 -3.55 9.69 15.81
C GLU A 293 -4.19 11.03 16.17
N ALA A 294 -4.24 11.92 15.19
CA ALA A 294 -4.96 13.18 15.24
C ALA A 294 -6.06 13.16 14.18
N LEU A 295 -7.21 13.76 14.49
CA LEU A 295 -8.16 14.14 13.46
C LEU A 295 -7.79 15.53 12.96
N VAL A 296 -7.68 15.71 11.66
CA VAL A 296 -7.36 16.99 11.05
C VAL A 296 -8.42 17.42 10.04
N PHE A 297 -8.66 18.72 9.95
CA PHE A 297 -9.54 19.35 8.95
C PHE A 297 -8.70 19.90 7.79
N ILE A 298 -8.91 19.37 6.59
CA ILE A 298 -8.06 19.64 5.42
C ILE A 298 -8.38 21.01 4.82
N LEU A 299 -7.33 21.78 4.50
CA LEU A 299 -7.44 23.08 3.82
C LEU A 299 -6.95 23.01 2.38
N ALA A 300 -5.90 22.22 2.16
CA ALA A 300 -5.35 21.92 0.86
C ALA A 300 -4.80 20.49 0.86
N SER A 301 -4.90 19.78 -0.25
CA SER A 301 -4.35 18.44 -0.41
C SER A 301 -3.53 18.33 -1.68
N GLU A 302 -2.43 17.60 -1.60
CA GLU A 302 -1.53 17.37 -2.72
C GLU A 302 -2.22 16.51 -3.79
N MET A 303 -1.97 16.84 -5.07
CA MET A 303 -2.46 16.06 -6.20
C MET A 303 -1.29 15.34 -6.87
N ASN A 304 -1.31 14.02 -6.85
CA ASN A 304 -0.18 13.16 -7.19
C ASN A 304 -0.57 12.04 -8.16
N PHE A 305 0.42 11.43 -8.81
CA PHE A 305 0.16 10.30 -9.72
C PHE A 305 -0.35 9.05 -9.01
N ASN A 306 -0.04 8.86 -7.72
CA ASN A 306 -0.55 7.73 -6.95
C ASN A 306 -2.07 7.81 -6.72
N ASP A 307 -2.65 9.00 -6.70
CA ASP A 307 -4.09 9.20 -6.69
C ASP A 307 -4.71 8.59 -7.95
N ILE A 308 -4.14 8.88 -9.13
CA ILE A 308 -4.56 8.34 -10.43
C ILE A 308 -4.47 6.81 -10.45
N TRP A 309 -3.40 6.23 -9.90
CA TRP A 309 -3.24 4.77 -9.80
C TRP A 309 -4.31 4.12 -8.92
N ALA A 310 -4.66 4.73 -7.79
CA ALA A 310 -5.77 4.25 -6.94
C ALA A 310 -7.13 4.40 -7.63
N ILE A 311 -7.37 5.52 -8.32
CA ILE A 311 -8.64 5.80 -9.02
C ILE A 311 -8.85 4.82 -10.18
N THR A 312 -7.83 4.61 -11.00
CA THR A 312 -7.88 3.69 -12.15
C THR A 312 -7.78 2.22 -11.75
N GLY A 313 -7.28 1.92 -10.55
CA GLY A 313 -7.03 0.56 -10.08
C GLY A 313 -5.88 -0.13 -10.80
N ILE A 314 -5.00 0.63 -11.46
CA ILE A 314 -3.89 0.13 -12.27
C ILE A 314 -2.56 0.34 -11.53
N PRO A 315 -1.69 -0.68 -11.43
CA PRO A 315 -1.91 -2.09 -11.80
C PRO A 315 -2.65 -2.90 -10.72
N VAL A 316 -2.89 -2.31 -9.54
CA VAL A 316 -3.49 -2.97 -8.38
C VAL A 316 -4.63 -2.11 -7.86
N SER A 317 -5.79 -2.73 -7.64
CA SER A 317 -6.92 -2.05 -7.01
C SER A 317 -6.62 -1.86 -5.51
N PRO A 318 -6.81 -0.66 -4.94
CA PRO A 318 -6.64 -0.46 -3.51
C PRO A 318 -7.69 -1.25 -2.68
N PHE A 319 -8.82 -1.57 -3.29
CA PHE A 319 -9.86 -2.42 -2.69
C PHE A 319 -9.41 -3.88 -2.47
N ASP A 320 -8.38 -4.36 -3.18
CA ASP A 320 -7.90 -5.75 -3.03
C ASP A 320 -7.19 -5.98 -1.68
N ALA A 321 -6.65 -4.92 -1.09
CA ALA A 321 -5.86 -5.00 0.14
C ALA A 321 -6.71 -4.87 1.41
N ARG A 322 -7.98 -4.43 1.29
CA ARG A 322 -8.77 -3.91 2.42
C ARG A 322 -10.27 -4.08 2.21
N ASP A 323 -10.99 -4.31 3.31
CA ASP A 323 -12.45 -4.45 3.32
C ASP A 323 -13.16 -3.08 3.39
N SER A 324 -13.06 -2.28 2.32
CA SER A 324 -13.77 -0.99 2.18
C SER A 324 -14.68 -0.96 0.96
N ASP A 325 -15.66 -0.04 0.98
CA ASP A 325 -16.57 0.24 -0.15
C ASP A 325 -16.32 1.61 -0.79
N VAL A 326 -15.42 2.40 -0.20
CA VAL A 326 -14.97 3.70 -0.69
C VAL A 326 -13.44 3.78 -0.61
N GLN A 327 -12.83 4.39 -1.62
CA GLN A 327 -11.44 4.81 -1.68
C GLN A 327 -11.41 6.32 -1.87
N VAL A 328 -10.96 7.05 -0.85
CA VAL A 328 -10.65 8.49 -0.94
C VAL A 328 -9.16 8.63 -1.14
N THR A 329 -8.75 9.38 -2.16
CA THR A 329 -7.34 9.58 -2.52
C THR A 329 -6.77 10.85 -1.88
N GLY A 330 -5.55 11.22 -2.24
CA GLY A 330 -4.85 12.41 -1.76
C GLY A 330 -3.80 12.04 -0.74
N SER A 331 -2.52 12.22 -1.11
CA SER A 331 -1.37 11.91 -0.27
C SER A 331 -0.58 13.15 0.15
N GLY A 332 -1.02 13.79 1.25
CA GLY A 332 -0.35 14.95 1.84
C GLY A 332 -1.15 16.24 1.66
N GLY A 333 -0.73 17.33 2.29
CA GLY A 333 -1.50 18.57 2.27
C GLY A 333 -1.26 19.49 3.46
N VAL A 334 -2.18 20.41 3.71
CA VAL A 334 -2.21 21.32 4.84
C VAL A 334 -3.55 21.22 5.54
N ALA A 335 -3.52 21.18 6.87
CA ALA A 335 -4.71 21.01 7.67
C ALA A 335 -4.62 21.75 9.01
N ILE A 336 -5.76 21.82 9.70
CA ILE A 336 -5.85 22.25 11.09
C ILE A 336 -6.13 21.03 11.96
N VAL A 337 -5.41 20.89 13.08
CA VAL A 337 -5.69 19.82 14.05
C VAL A 337 -7.05 20.04 14.70
N ALA A 338 -7.99 19.12 14.48
CA ALA A 338 -9.33 19.15 15.03
C ALA A 338 -9.41 18.42 16.38
N GLN A 339 -8.79 17.24 16.49
CA GLN A 339 -8.75 16.44 17.72
C GLN A 339 -7.41 15.71 17.83
N LEU A 340 -7.03 15.31 19.06
CA LEU A 340 -5.81 14.57 19.36
C LEU A 340 -6.13 13.33 20.20
N GLY A 341 -5.57 12.19 19.81
CA GLY A 341 -5.54 10.98 20.63
C GLY A 341 -4.76 11.17 21.94
N SER A 342 -5.02 10.28 22.91
CA SER A 342 -4.47 10.40 24.27
C SER A 342 -2.94 10.46 24.31
N GLU A 343 -2.26 9.69 23.46
CA GLU A 343 -0.80 9.64 23.46
C GLU A 343 -0.19 10.86 22.77
N LEU A 344 -0.87 11.45 21.77
CA LEU A 344 -0.42 12.72 21.19
C LEU A 344 -0.62 13.90 22.14
N LEU A 345 -1.71 13.90 22.92
CA LEU A 345 -1.89 14.87 24.02
C LEU A 345 -0.77 14.73 25.05
N ARG A 346 -0.37 13.51 25.38
CA ARG A 346 0.74 13.22 26.30
C ARG A 346 2.10 13.61 25.72
N GLU A 347 2.32 13.38 24.42
CA GLU A 347 3.53 13.81 23.69
C GLU A 347 3.71 15.33 23.79
N GLY A 348 2.61 16.10 23.66
CA GLY A 348 2.60 17.55 23.84
C GLY A 348 3.23 18.35 22.70
N ARG A 349 3.62 17.71 21.60
CA ARG A 349 4.18 18.37 20.41
C ARG A 349 3.10 19.06 19.55
N LEU A 350 1.88 18.53 19.56
CA LEU A 350 0.76 19.00 18.75
C LEU A 350 -0.31 19.65 19.65
N SER A 351 -1.11 20.55 19.07
CA SER A 351 -2.25 21.17 19.76
C SER A 351 -3.45 21.33 18.84
N VAL A 352 -4.67 21.24 19.39
CA VAL A 352 -5.91 21.53 18.66
C VAL A 352 -5.87 22.98 18.15
N GLY A 353 -6.23 23.19 16.89
CA GLY A 353 -6.15 24.48 16.21
C GLY A 353 -4.79 24.81 15.59
N GLN A 354 -3.80 23.92 15.69
CA GLN A 354 -2.50 24.10 15.05
C GLN A 354 -2.61 23.89 13.53
N LEU A 355 -2.01 24.80 12.77
CA LEU A 355 -1.86 24.68 11.31
C LEU A 355 -0.64 23.81 10.98
N VAL A 356 -0.85 22.73 10.24
CA VAL A 356 0.13 21.67 10.00
C VAL A 356 0.20 21.29 8.53
N THR A 357 1.38 20.85 8.08
CA THR A 357 1.56 20.13 6.82
C THR A 357 1.55 18.63 7.10
N ILE A 358 0.95 17.86 6.19
CA ILE A 358 0.75 16.41 6.30
C ILE A 358 1.77 15.70 5.40
N TYR A 359 2.59 14.87 6.02
CA TYR A 359 3.38 13.82 5.35
C TYR A 359 2.52 12.56 5.18
N SER A 360 2.55 11.94 4.00
CA SER A 360 1.62 10.86 3.64
C SER A 360 1.98 9.48 4.17
N GLY A 361 3.18 9.29 4.71
CA GLY A 361 3.64 7.97 5.10
C GLY A 361 3.19 7.52 6.49
N GLN A 362 2.67 6.29 6.56
CA GLN A 362 2.32 5.59 7.78
C GLN A 362 3.23 4.38 7.98
N SER A 363 3.46 4.02 9.23
CA SER A 363 4.23 2.83 9.59
C SER A 363 3.74 2.26 10.92
N GLU A 364 4.17 1.05 11.26
CA GLU A 364 3.96 0.47 12.58
C GLU A 364 4.86 1.17 13.60
N LEU A 365 4.34 2.22 14.23
CA LEU A 365 5.09 3.17 15.06
C LEU A 365 5.80 2.51 16.26
N LEU A 366 5.30 1.37 16.72
CA LEU A 366 5.84 0.66 17.88
C LEU A 366 6.76 -0.51 17.50
N SER A 367 7.00 -0.72 16.19
CA SER A 367 7.92 -1.74 15.71
C SER A 367 9.36 -1.39 16.09
N PRO A 368 10.18 -2.37 16.54
CA PRO A 368 11.63 -2.19 16.68
C PRO A 368 12.32 -1.78 15.36
N ASP A 369 11.73 -2.13 14.21
CA ASP A 369 12.28 -1.80 12.88
C ASP A 369 12.27 -0.29 12.60
N GLN A 370 11.54 0.51 13.38
CA GLN A 370 11.63 1.98 13.36
C GLN A 370 13.06 2.48 13.58
N GLY A 371 13.87 1.73 14.35
CA GLY A 371 15.28 2.04 14.58
C GLY A 371 16.19 1.77 13.38
N LEU A 372 15.74 0.97 12.41
CA LEU A 372 16.45 0.76 11.14
C LEU A 372 16.10 1.88 10.17
N ASP A 373 14.81 1.98 9.84
CA ASP A 373 14.20 2.99 8.98
C ASP A 373 12.68 2.84 9.16
N PRO A 374 11.91 3.92 9.46
CA PRO A 374 10.44 3.85 9.50
C PRO A 374 9.80 3.23 8.26
N MET A 375 10.45 3.35 7.08
CA MET A 375 10.00 2.72 5.85
C MET A 375 10.12 1.19 5.85
N ALA A 376 10.88 0.62 6.79
CA ALA A 376 10.99 -0.82 7.00
C ALA A 376 9.92 -1.39 7.95
N ALA A 377 9.21 -0.54 8.68
CA ALA A 377 8.23 -0.93 9.69
C ALA A 377 6.79 -0.96 9.11
N ASP A 378 6.50 -1.93 8.22
CA ASP A 378 5.20 -2.09 7.52
C ASP A 378 4.65 -0.77 6.96
N PHE A 379 5.50 -0.09 6.20
CA PHE A 379 5.22 1.22 5.65
C PHE A 379 4.10 1.22 4.61
N ARG A 380 3.27 2.27 4.62
CA ARG A 380 2.16 2.50 3.68
C ARG A 380 2.03 3.99 3.33
N ILE A 381 1.61 4.30 2.11
CA ILE A 381 1.23 5.66 1.70
C ILE A 381 -0.28 5.86 1.88
N GLN A 382 -0.68 6.77 2.77
CA GLN A 382 -2.09 7.12 2.99
C GLN A 382 -2.69 7.80 1.74
N GLY A 383 -3.95 7.50 1.43
CA GLY A 383 -4.64 7.92 0.19
C GLY A 383 -4.35 7.03 -1.02
N TYR A 384 -3.36 6.13 -0.95
CA TYR A 384 -3.02 5.21 -2.04
C TYR A 384 -3.07 3.73 -1.63
N GLU A 385 -2.34 3.38 -0.57
CA GLU A 385 -2.31 2.01 -0.01
C GLU A 385 -3.28 1.84 1.17
N GLN A 386 -3.99 2.91 1.51
CA GLN A 386 -5.11 2.95 2.45
C GLN A 386 -6.32 3.59 1.75
N ASN A 387 -7.51 3.31 2.26
CA ASN A 387 -8.77 3.74 1.65
C ASN A 387 -9.20 5.17 2.01
N ASP A 388 -8.47 5.81 2.90
CA ASP A 388 -8.68 7.18 3.35
C ASP A 388 -7.51 8.06 2.93
N GLY A 389 -7.81 9.29 2.53
CA GLY A 389 -6.83 10.23 1.99
C GLY A 389 -7.27 11.68 2.19
N SER A 390 -6.34 12.58 1.88
CA SER A 390 -6.49 14.02 2.12
C SER A 390 -7.44 14.73 1.13
N HIS A 391 -8.01 14.05 0.14
CA HIS A 391 -9.11 14.60 -0.66
C HIS A 391 -10.48 14.51 0.04
N GLY A 392 -10.51 14.22 1.35
CA GLY A 392 -11.67 14.41 2.23
C GLY A 392 -11.58 15.65 3.13
N GLN A 393 -12.69 16.10 3.70
CA GLN A 393 -12.71 17.25 4.62
C GLN A 393 -11.96 16.97 5.93
N PHE A 394 -12.02 15.74 6.42
CA PHE A 394 -11.37 15.27 7.64
C PHE A 394 -10.56 14.00 7.40
N LEU A 395 -9.39 13.93 8.03
CA LEU A 395 -8.50 12.78 7.94
C LEU A 395 -7.96 12.41 9.33
N ALA A 396 -7.94 11.12 9.64
CA ALA A 396 -7.19 10.61 10.79
C ALA A 396 -5.75 10.34 10.35
N VAL A 397 -4.77 10.88 11.06
CA VAL A 397 -3.35 10.78 10.72
C VAL A 397 -2.51 10.44 11.94
N GLN A 398 -1.47 9.64 11.77
CA GLN A 398 -0.52 9.34 12.83
C GLN A 398 0.21 10.60 13.27
N GLY A 399 0.56 10.72 14.55
CA GLY A 399 1.28 11.88 15.09
C GLY A 399 2.50 12.32 14.26
N PRO A 400 3.41 11.41 13.85
CA PRO A 400 4.57 11.74 13.02
C PRO A 400 4.25 12.21 11.59
N GLN A 401 3.02 12.06 11.10
CA GLN A 401 2.61 12.64 9.81
C GLN A 401 2.46 14.16 9.88
N LEU A 402 2.30 14.72 11.07
CA LEU A 402 2.02 16.15 11.24
C LEU A 402 3.27 16.94 11.55
N HIS A 403 3.57 17.88 10.66
CA HIS A 403 4.67 18.83 10.80
C HIS A 403 4.14 20.26 10.90
N PRO A 404 4.81 21.17 11.62
CA PRO A 404 4.46 22.58 11.57
C PRO A 404 4.53 23.10 10.13
N LYS A 405 3.49 23.81 9.68
CA LYS A 405 3.54 24.49 8.39
C LYS A 405 4.58 25.62 8.42
N LEU A 406 5.45 25.69 7.42
CA LEU A 406 6.38 26.81 7.28
C LEU A 406 5.62 28.14 7.09
N PRO A 407 5.93 29.18 7.89
CA PRO A 407 5.23 30.47 7.84
C PRO A 407 5.57 31.31 6.61
N SER A 408 6.69 31.03 5.94
CA SER A 408 7.12 31.71 4.72
C SER A 408 6.23 31.37 3.52
N LEU A 409 5.70 30.15 3.47
CA LEU A 409 4.89 29.63 2.37
C LEU A 409 3.42 30.00 2.51
N THR A 410 2.68 30.05 1.42
CA THR A 410 1.21 30.05 1.45
C THR A 410 0.67 28.66 1.81
N ILE A 411 -0.62 28.53 2.08
CA ILE A 411 -1.25 27.23 2.36
C ILE A 411 -1.19 26.33 1.12
N GLU A 412 -1.37 26.91 -0.07
CA GLU A 412 -1.29 26.22 -1.36
C GLU A 412 0.13 25.67 -1.58
N GLU A 413 1.15 26.53 -1.44
CA GLU A 413 2.56 26.12 -1.56
C GLU A 413 2.93 25.05 -0.53
N ALA A 414 2.48 25.20 0.72
CA ALA A 414 2.76 24.23 1.78
C ALA A 414 2.05 22.88 1.59
N GLY A 415 1.00 22.85 0.76
CA GLY A 415 0.21 21.66 0.47
C GLY A 415 0.49 21.06 -0.91
N SER A 416 1.66 21.33 -1.52
CA SER A 416 1.93 20.94 -2.91
C SER A 416 3.30 20.29 -3.18
N TYR A 417 4.09 19.99 -2.15
CA TYR A 417 5.46 19.47 -2.34
C TYR A 417 5.77 18.22 -1.55
N GLY A 418 4.98 17.86 -0.54
CA GLY A 418 5.37 16.92 0.48
C GLY A 418 5.79 15.56 -0.08
N LEU A 419 4.99 15.01 -0.97
CA LEU A 419 5.24 13.72 -1.62
C LEU A 419 6.36 13.81 -2.66
N THR A 420 6.26 14.75 -3.61
CA THR A 420 7.19 14.84 -4.74
C THR A 420 8.59 15.24 -4.27
N LEU A 421 8.70 16.34 -3.54
CA LEU A 421 9.97 16.87 -3.06
C LEU A 421 10.54 16.01 -1.93
N GLY A 422 9.69 15.38 -1.11
CA GLY A 422 10.12 14.39 -0.13
C GLY A 422 10.82 13.20 -0.79
N THR A 423 10.21 12.65 -1.84
CA THR A 423 10.80 11.57 -2.65
C THR A 423 12.15 11.97 -3.23
N ILE A 424 12.24 13.19 -3.78
CA ILE A 424 13.49 13.71 -4.34
C ILE A 424 14.55 13.96 -3.27
N HIS A 425 14.16 14.48 -2.11
CA HIS A 425 15.07 14.71 -1.00
C HIS A 425 15.72 13.39 -0.55
N ARG A 426 14.93 12.34 -0.32
CA ARG A 426 15.46 11.01 -0.01
C ARG A 426 16.34 10.48 -1.14
N ALA A 427 15.89 10.57 -2.39
CA ALA A 427 16.64 10.08 -3.55
C ALA A 427 18.04 10.72 -3.63
N LEU A 428 18.14 12.04 -3.47
CA LEU A 428 19.38 12.79 -3.59
C LEU A 428 20.27 12.65 -2.35
N PHE A 429 19.74 12.90 -1.16
CA PHE A 429 20.54 13.09 0.05
C PHE A 429 20.75 11.79 0.84
N THR A 430 19.80 10.86 0.79
CA THR A 430 19.88 9.57 1.50
C THR A 430 20.35 8.46 0.57
N THR A 431 19.65 8.24 -0.54
CA THR A 431 19.89 7.09 -1.42
C THR A 431 21.13 7.26 -2.27
N LEU A 432 21.24 8.35 -3.02
CA LEU A 432 22.44 8.66 -3.81
C LEU A 432 23.58 9.19 -2.94
N ASN A 433 23.25 9.92 -1.87
CA ASN A 433 24.21 10.63 -1.01
C ASN A 433 25.12 11.55 -1.85
N ILE A 434 24.48 12.41 -2.65
CA ILE A 434 25.15 13.27 -3.62
C ILE A 434 26.25 14.14 -2.99
N LYS A 435 27.29 14.42 -3.78
CA LYS A 435 28.38 15.32 -3.42
C LYS A 435 28.45 16.52 -4.37
N PRO A 436 28.71 17.74 -3.87
CA PRO A 436 28.94 18.91 -4.73
C PRO A 436 30.07 18.68 -5.74
N GLY A 437 29.99 19.34 -6.89
CA GLY A 437 30.98 19.24 -7.98
C GLY A 437 30.85 17.97 -8.85
N ARG A 438 29.88 17.11 -8.57
CA ARG A 438 29.57 15.91 -9.36
C ARG A 438 28.53 16.19 -10.44
N ARG A 439 28.38 15.24 -11.37
CA ARG A 439 27.47 15.33 -12.52
C ARG A 439 26.27 14.40 -12.34
N LEU A 440 25.07 14.92 -12.53
CA LEU A 440 23.82 14.18 -12.40
C LEU A 440 23.01 14.26 -13.69
N PHE A 441 22.46 13.13 -14.11
CA PHE A 441 21.45 13.05 -15.16
C PHE A 441 20.08 12.75 -14.56
N VAL A 442 19.04 13.45 -15.01
CA VAL A 442 17.67 13.24 -14.51
C VAL A 442 16.67 13.14 -15.65
N GLU A 443 15.79 12.16 -15.56
CA GLU A 443 14.68 11.97 -16.50
C GLU A 443 13.54 12.96 -16.26
N GLY A 444 12.80 13.33 -17.31
CA GLY A 444 11.58 14.15 -17.17
C GLY A 444 11.83 15.51 -16.52
N ALA A 445 12.97 16.13 -16.80
CA ALA A 445 13.52 17.23 -16.00
C ALA A 445 12.76 18.56 -16.06
N ALA A 446 11.65 18.62 -16.80
CA ALA A 446 10.88 19.85 -17.03
C ALA A 446 9.57 19.93 -16.22
N THR A 447 9.16 18.84 -15.54
CA THR A 447 7.89 18.76 -14.79
C THR A 447 8.03 17.88 -13.54
N GLY A 448 7.15 18.07 -12.55
CA GLY A 448 7.05 17.25 -11.35
C GLY A 448 8.39 16.93 -10.67
N THR A 449 8.56 15.66 -10.27
CA THR A 449 9.74 15.17 -9.55
C THR A 449 11.05 15.35 -10.33
N GLY A 450 11.03 15.27 -11.66
CA GLY A 450 12.22 15.48 -12.50
C GLY A 450 12.73 16.91 -12.41
N LEU A 451 11.83 17.89 -12.41
CA LEU A 451 12.17 19.30 -12.23
C LEU A 451 12.62 19.61 -10.81
N ASP A 452 11.95 19.05 -9.79
CA ASP A 452 12.36 19.20 -8.39
C ASP A 452 13.75 18.60 -8.14
N CYS A 453 14.05 17.45 -8.74
CA CYS A 453 15.37 16.86 -8.72
C CYS A 453 16.42 17.76 -9.38
N LEU A 454 16.11 18.30 -10.57
CA LEU A 454 17.04 19.19 -11.27
C LEU A 454 17.40 20.41 -10.43
N ARG A 455 16.38 21.09 -9.90
CA ARG A 455 16.53 22.32 -9.10
C ARG A 455 17.30 22.04 -7.80
N THR A 456 16.90 21.00 -7.07
CA THR A 456 17.53 20.62 -5.79
C THR A 456 18.99 20.19 -5.98
N ALA A 457 19.29 19.40 -7.03
CA ALA A 457 20.66 18.98 -7.33
C ALA A 457 21.54 20.16 -7.77
N ARG A 458 21.01 21.08 -8.60
CA ARG A 458 21.72 22.31 -9.00
C ARG A 458 22.04 23.20 -7.80
N GLN A 459 21.08 23.45 -6.93
CA GLN A 459 21.26 24.22 -5.69
C GLN A 459 22.26 23.54 -4.74
N SER A 460 22.37 22.22 -4.80
CA SER A 460 23.37 21.43 -4.06
C SER A 460 24.77 21.40 -4.70
N GLY A 461 24.98 22.17 -5.78
CA GLY A 461 26.29 22.35 -6.42
C GLY A 461 26.68 21.26 -7.43
N LEU A 462 25.72 20.53 -7.99
CA LEU A 462 25.97 19.57 -9.07
C LEU A 462 25.85 20.22 -10.45
N SER A 463 26.54 19.65 -11.44
CA SER A 463 26.22 19.85 -12.86
C SER A 463 25.08 18.91 -13.24
N VAL A 464 24.00 19.42 -13.82
CA VAL A 464 22.79 18.62 -14.06
C VAL A 464 22.39 18.64 -15.53
N VAL A 465 22.20 17.46 -16.10
CA VAL A 465 21.63 17.26 -17.45
C VAL A 465 20.23 16.66 -17.31
N GLY A 466 19.26 17.37 -17.85
CA GLY A 466 17.86 16.95 -17.88
C GLY A 466 17.46 16.32 -19.21
N MET A 467 16.85 15.14 -19.18
CA MET A 467 16.20 14.58 -20.36
C MET A 467 14.80 15.16 -20.53
N VAL A 468 14.52 15.65 -21.74
CA VAL A 468 13.25 16.27 -22.13
C VAL A 468 12.68 15.62 -23.39
N SER A 469 11.45 15.99 -23.77
CA SER A 469 10.74 15.44 -24.94
C SER A 469 10.39 16.49 -26.00
N SER A 470 10.75 17.75 -25.78
CA SER A 470 10.61 18.86 -26.73
C SER A 470 11.67 19.91 -26.42
N ASP A 471 11.95 20.77 -27.39
CA ASP A 471 12.96 21.82 -27.23
C ASP A 471 12.50 22.91 -26.24
N ASP A 472 11.20 23.26 -26.22
CA ASP A 472 10.61 24.18 -25.22
C ASP A 472 10.81 23.69 -23.78
N ARG A 473 10.64 22.38 -23.55
CA ARG A 473 10.94 21.77 -22.24
C ARG A 473 12.44 21.85 -21.92
N GLY A 474 13.29 21.80 -22.93
CA GLY A 474 14.74 22.00 -22.80
C GLY A 474 15.12 23.45 -22.46
N GLU A 475 14.40 24.44 -23.00
CA GLU A 475 14.56 25.85 -22.60
C GLU A 475 14.24 26.03 -21.12
N ARG A 476 13.12 25.48 -20.65
CA ARG A 476 12.75 25.48 -19.23
C ARG A 476 13.83 24.88 -18.33
N VAL A 477 14.46 23.78 -18.75
CA VAL A 477 15.59 23.18 -18.01
C VAL A 477 16.78 24.15 -17.90
N ARG A 478 17.07 24.90 -18.97
CA ARG A 478 18.15 25.90 -18.99
C ARG A 478 17.85 27.12 -18.14
N GLU A 479 16.59 27.53 -18.02
CA GLU A 479 16.16 28.62 -17.12
C GLU A 479 16.52 28.32 -15.65
N PHE A 480 16.43 27.05 -15.23
CA PHE A 480 16.86 26.61 -13.90
C PHE A 480 18.36 26.25 -13.82
N GLY A 481 19.14 26.62 -14.84
CA GLY A 481 20.59 26.47 -14.88
C GLY A 481 21.08 25.04 -15.10
N GLY A 482 20.24 24.14 -15.61
CA GLY A 482 20.65 22.82 -16.10
C GLY A 482 20.98 22.82 -17.60
N ALA A 483 21.57 21.72 -18.09
CA ALA A 483 21.66 21.43 -19.52
C ALA A 483 20.56 20.44 -19.92
N ALA A 484 20.19 20.39 -21.20
CA ALA A 484 19.06 19.58 -21.66
C ALA A 484 19.43 18.69 -22.84
N VAL A 485 18.94 17.45 -22.85
CA VAL A 485 19.01 16.54 -24.01
C VAL A 485 17.60 16.09 -24.37
N ASN A 486 17.21 16.31 -25.63
CA ASN A 486 15.90 15.95 -26.12
C ASN A 486 15.88 14.49 -26.60
N ARG A 487 15.12 13.63 -25.91
CA ARG A 487 14.97 12.21 -26.27
C ARG A 487 14.24 11.98 -27.60
N LYS A 488 13.55 13.00 -28.13
CA LYS A 488 12.83 12.95 -29.41
C LYS A 488 13.65 13.49 -30.58
N ASN A 489 14.93 13.83 -30.38
CA ASN A 489 15.82 14.23 -31.45
C ASN A 489 15.93 13.11 -32.52
N PRO A 490 15.74 13.40 -33.82
CA PRO A 490 15.83 12.42 -34.90
C PRO A 490 17.08 11.54 -34.91
N LEU A 491 18.21 12.01 -34.36
CA LEU A 491 19.46 11.26 -34.27
C LEU A 491 19.37 10.00 -33.41
N TRP A 492 18.49 9.97 -32.40
CA TRP A 492 18.40 8.87 -31.44
C TRP A 492 16.98 8.60 -30.91
N LYS A 493 15.94 9.22 -31.46
CA LYS A 493 14.56 9.05 -30.97
C LYS A 493 14.08 7.59 -30.87
N ASP A 494 14.64 6.71 -31.69
CA ASP A 494 14.23 5.32 -31.84
C ASP A 494 15.04 4.36 -30.95
N ILE A 495 16.01 4.84 -30.17
CA ILE A 495 16.90 3.99 -29.33
C ILE A 495 16.31 3.65 -27.95
N PHE A 496 15.25 4.36 -27.55
CA PHE A 496 14.61 4.22 -26.23
C PHE A 496 13.68 3.01 -26.21
N THR A 497 14.31 1.84 -26.16
CA THR A 497 13.68 0.52 -26.14
C THR A 497 14.29 -0.33 -25.01
N PRO A 498 13.59 -1.38 -24.55
CA PRO A 498 14.19 -2.40 -23.69
C PRO A 498 15.40 -3.04 -24.39
N VAL A 499 16.31 -3.63 -23.63
CA VAL A 499 17.38 -4.43 -24.21
C VAL A 499 16.77 -5.69 -24.84
N PRO A 500 17.03 -5.99 -26.12
CA PRO A 500 16.50 -7.16 -26.82
C PRO A 500 16.80 -8.47 -26.09
N GLU A 501 15.93 -9.47 -26.21
CA GLU A 501 16.19 -10.79 -25.62
C GLU A 501 17.30 -11.56 -26.34
N ASP A 502 17.37 -11.42 -27.66
CA ASP A 502 18.37 -12.08 -28.50
C ASP A 502 19.78 -11.51 -28.23
N PRO A 503 20.73 -12.33 -27.73
CA PRO A 503 22.11 -11.90 -27.50
C PRO A 503 22.82 -11.37 -28.75
N ALA A 504 22.42 -11.82 -29.95
CA ALA A 504 23.02 -11.33 -31.20
C ALA A 504 22.69 -9.85 -31.49
N ALA A 505 21.66 -9.29 -30.84
CA ALA A 505 21.24 -7.90 -31.02
C ALA A 505 21.81 -6.95 -29.96
N TRP A 506 22.49 -7.46 -28.93
CA TRP A 506 22.96 -6.65 -27.79
C TRP A 506 24.00 -5.61 -28.20
N ASP A 507 25.03 -6.01 -28.94
CA ASP A 507 26.08 -5.09 -29.40
C ASP A 507 25.50 -3.96 -30.26
N ALA A 508 24.61 -4.30 -31.19
CA ALA A 508 23.95 -3.32 -32.05
C ALA A 508 23.06 -2.36 -31.25
N TRP A 509 22.33 -2.88 -30.25
CA TRP A 509 21.52 -2.06 -29.36
C TRP A 509 22.38 -1.12 -28.52
N GLU A 510 23.50 -1.60 -27.97
CA GLU A 510 24.41 -0.80 -27.15
C GLU A 510 25.06 0.31 -27.99
N GLN A 511 25.60 -0.03 -29.17
CA GLN A 511 26.18 0.91 -30.13
C GLN A 511 25.20 2.00 -30.58
N ALA A 512 23.94 1.65 -30.82
CA ALA A 512 22.90 2.62 -31.19
C ALA A 512 22.73 3.72 -30.12
N GLY A 513 23.05 3.44 -28.85
CA GLY A 513 22.96 4.42 -27.76
C GLY A 513 24.16 5.36 -27.63
N GLU A 514 25.29 5.09 -28.29
CA GLU A 514 26.54 5.81 -28.07
C GLU A 514 26.43 7.31 -28.37
N ALA A 515 25.73 7.69 -29.44
CA ALA A 515 25.54 9.10 -29.81
C ALA A 515 24.79 9.88 -28.73
N PHE A 516 23.74 9.29 -28.15
CA PHE A 516 23.00 9.88 -27.04
C PHE A 516 23.86 9.98 -25.78
N VAL A 517 24.64 8.95 -25.47
CA VAL A 517 25.56 8.95 -24.31
C VAL A 517 26.62 10.03 -24.45
N ALA A 518 27.22 10.16 -25.64
CA ALA A 518 28.21 11.17 -25.94
C ALA A 518 27.63 12.59 -25.77
N GLU A 519 26.43 12.85 -26.29
CA GLU A 519 25.75 14.14 -26.13
C GLU A 519 25.47 14.46 -24.65
N ALA A 520 24.90 13.53 -23.90
CA ALA A 520 24.60 13.74 -22.49
C ALA A 520 25.87 14.01 -21.65
N ARG A 521 26.97 13.31 -21.93
CA ARG A 521 28.27 13.57 -21.27
C ARG A 521 28.87 14.90 -21.69
N ALA A 522 28.74 15.29 -22.96
CA ALA A 522 29.19 16.59 -23.43
C ALA A 522 28.43 17.73 -22.72
N GLN A 523 27.11 17.63 -22.61
CA GLN A 523 26.26 18.57 -21.88
C GLN A 523 26.58 18.61 -20.37
N ALA A 524 26.96 17.48 -19.78
CA ALA A 524 27.35 17.41 -18.37
C ALA A 524 28.76 17.97 -18.09
N GLY A 525 29.60 18.06 -19.12
CA GLY A 525 31.03 18.35 -19.00
C GLY A 525 31.86 17.13 -18.55
N GLY A 526 31.40 15.90 -18.82
CA GLY A 526 32.14 14.65 -18.58
C GLY A 526 31.25 13.48 -18.17
N ASP A 527 31.86 12.45 -17.58
CA ASP A 527 31.17 11.25 -17.13
C ASP A 527 30.08 11.53 -16.07
N ILE A 528 28.92 10.88 -16.22
CA ILE A 528 27.81 11.01 -15.29
C ILE A 528 28.08 10.20 -14.03
N ASP A 529 28.09 10.86 -12.86
CA ASP A 529 28.30 10.23 -11.55
C ASP A 529 26.98 9.68 -10.98
N TYR A 530 25.87 10.39 -11.19
CA TYR A 530 24.56 10.05 -10.65
C TYR A 530 23.46 10.06 -11.71
N VAL A 531 22.51 9.14 -11.60
CA VAL A 531 21.30 9.13 -12.41
C VAL A 531 20.06 9.06 -11.52
N VAL A 532 19.04 9.86 -11.84
CA VAL A 532 17.70 9.77 -11.24
C VAL A 532 16.68 9.39 -12.32
N SER A 533 16.06 8.22 -12.17
CA SER A 533 15.15 7.62 -13.16
C SER A 533 13.74 7.39 -12.59
N HIS A 534 12.73 7.50 -13.45
CA HIS A 534 11.31 7.26 -13.11
C HIS A 534 10.42 6.94 -14.32
N ALA A 535 10.90 7.20 -15.55
CA ALA A 535 10.13 7.02 -16.76
C ALA A 535 9.87 5.55 -17.11
N GLY A 536 10.73 4.63 -16.67
CA GLY A 536 10.46 3.18 -16.70
C GLY A 536 11.18 2.39 -17.78
N GLU A 537 10.61 1.24 -18.12
CA GLU A 537 11.17 0.17 -18.96
C GLU A 537 11.82 0.63 -20.28
N LEU A 538 11.32 1.68 -20.92
CA LEU A 538 11.86 2.17 -22.20
C LEU A 538 13.04 3.13 -22.03
N ALA A 539 13.12 3.82 -20.89
CA ALA A 539 14.12 4.87 -20.64
C ALA A 539 15.27 4.40 -19.76
N PHE A 540 14.94 3.62 -18.71
CA PHE A 540 15.89 3.08 -17.75
C PHE A 540 17.13 2.42 -18.39
N PRO A 541 17.02 1.59 -19.45
CA PRO A 541 18.20 0.97 -20.06
C PRO A 541 19.24 1.99 -20.54
N ARG A 542 18.78 3.08 -21.18
CA ARG A 542 19.66 4.16 -21.67
C ARG A 542 20.16 5.04 -20.53
N SER A 543 19.32 5.30 -19.54
CA SER A 543 19.73 6.01 -18.32
C SER A 543 20.84 5.26 -17.55
N PHE A 544 20.78 3.94 -17.50
CA PHE A 544 21.87 3.12 -16.95
C PHE A 544 23.13 3.15 -17.84
N GLN A 545 22.96 3.11 -19.16
CA GLN A 545 24.07 3.19 -20.12
C GLN A 545 24.92 4.46 -19.92
N LEU A 546 24.29 5.59 -19.56
CA LEU A 546 24.96 6.88 -19.32
C LEU A 546 26.01 6.87 -18.20
N LEU A 547 25.78 6.09 -17.15
CA LEU A 547 26.61 6.07 -15.96
C LEU A 547 28.08 5.85 -16.31
N GLY A 548 28.94 6.69 -15.74
CA GLY A 548 30.39 6.51 -15.75
C GLY A 548 30.85 5.40 -14.80
N ASN A 549 32.17 5.19 -14.73
CA ASN A 549 32.76 4.23 -13.81
C ASN A 549 32.52 4.66 -12.34
N GLY A 550 32.00 3.74 -11.52
CA GLY A 550 31.61 3.99 -10.14
C GLY A 550 30.29 4.77 -9.99
N GLY A 551 29.54 4.95 -11.09
CA GLY A 551 28.31 5.71 -11.10
C GLY A 551 27.16 5.01 -10.35
N VAL A 552 26.25 5.80 -9.78
CA VAL A 552 25.10 5.31 -9.02
C VAL A 552 23.79 5.80 -9.64
N LEU A 553 22.88 4.89 -9.96
CA LEU A 553 21.53 5.21 -10.41
C LEU A 553 20.54 4.96 -9.28
N ALA A 554 19.67 5.94 -9.02
CA ALA A 554 18.50 5.77 -8.17
C ALA A 554 17.21 5.93 -8.98
N PHE A 555 16.16 5.18 -8.60
CA PHE A 555 14.86 5.28 -9.25
C PHE A 555 13.72 4.96 -8.29
N TYR A 556 12.57 5.58 -8.54
CA TYR A 556 11.37 5.53 -7.68
C TYR A 556 10.06 5.31 -8.45
N GLY A 557 10.14 5.07 -9.76
CA GLY A 557 8.98 4.90 -10.62
C GLY A 557 9.35 4.19 -11.91
N ALA A 558 8.32 3.75 -12.64
CA ALA A 558 8.48 2.97 -13.85
C ALA A 558 7.27 3.13 -14.80
N SER A 559 7.04 4.37 -15.21
CA SER A 559 5.80 4.76 -15.92
C SER A 559 5.54 4.01 -17.23
N SER A 560 6.58 3.66 -17.98
CA SER A 560 6.46 3.01 -19.30
C SER A 560 6.44 1.48 -19.26
N GLY A 561 6.38 0.86 -18.07
CA GLY A 561 6.47 -0.59 -17.91
C GLY A 561 7.42 -1.00 -16.79
N TYR A 562 7.19 -2.19 -16.24
CA TYR A 562 7.83 -2.67 -15.02
C TYR A 562 8.92 -3.72 -15.22
N ARG A 563 9.18 -4.14 -16.47
CA ARG A 563 10.24 -5.11 -16.80
C ARG A 563 11.51 -4.34 -17.16
N PHE A 564 12.33 -4.05 -16.16
CA PHE A 564 13.57 -3.33 -16.41
C PHE A 564 14.61 -4.26 -17.01
N SER A 565 15.39 -3.73 -17.95
CA SER A 565 16.55 -4.39 -18.53
C SER A 565 17.71 -3.42 -18.69
N PHE A 566 18.94 -3.93 -18.67
CA PHE A 566 20.15 -3.13 -18.93
C PHE A 566 21.29 -4.02 -19.42
N MET A 567 22.23 -3.41 -20.14
CA MET A 567 23.52 -4.02 -20.47
C MET A 567 24.51 -3.80 -19.33
N GLY A 568 25.15 -4.86 -18.87
CA GLY A 568 26.17 -4.80 -17.83
C GLY A 568 27.38 -3.96 -18.26
N LYS A 569 28.05 -3.36 -17.28
CA LYS A 569 29.22 -2.50 -17.52
C LYS A 569 30.52 -3.24 -17.28
N THR A 570 31.56 -2.81 -18.02
CA THR A 570 32.92 -3.28 -17.82
C THR A 570 33.42 -2.99 -16.42
N GLY A 571 34.02 -3.99 -15.79
CA GLY A 571 34.68 -3.87 -14.49
C GLY A 571 34.71 -5.19 -13.74
N ARG A 572 35.79 -5.46 -13.01
CA ARG A 572 35.93 -6.67 -12.20
C ARG A 572 36.40 -6.31 -10.80
N SER A 573 35.97 -7.07 -9.80
CA SER A 573 36.37 -6.94 -8.41
C SER A 573 36.43 -8.34 -7.77
N SER A 574 36.90 -8.45 -6.53
CA SER A 574 36.85 -9.71 -5.78
C SER A 574 35.53 -9.85 -5.01
N PRO A 575 35.05 -11.07 -4.73
CA PRO A 575 33.96 -11.29 -3.77
C PRO A 575 34.20 -10.59 -2.42
N ALA A 576 35.45 -10.54 -1.94
CA ALA A 576 35.81 -9.86 -0.69
C ALA A 576 35.51 -8.36 -0.72
N GLU A 577 36.00 -7.64 -1.73
CA GLU A 577 35.73 -6.20 -1.90
C GLU A 577 34.23 -5.92 -2.10
N MET A 578 33.55 -6.77 -2.87
CA MET A 578 32.14 -6.59 -3.14
C MET A 578 31.26 -6.88 -1.92
N PHE A 579 31.64 -7.83 -1.07
CA PHE A 579 30.97 -8.07 0.22
C PHE A 579 31.26 -6.97 1.24
N ASP A 580 32.43 -6.35 1.23
CA ASP A 580 32.72 -5.16 2.02
C ASP A 580 31.81 -3.98 1.60
N ARG A 581 31.69 -3.72 0.28
CA ARG A 581 30.74 -2.74 -0.26
C ARG A 581 29.28 -3.05 0.07
N ALA A 582 28.94 -4.33 0.21
CA ALA A 582 27.62 -4.77 0.65
C ALA A 582 27.44 -4.72 2.18
N GLU A 583 28.46 -4.33 2.93
CA GLU A 583 28.53 -4.30 4.39
C GLU A 583 28.24 -5.69 4.99
N MET A 584 28.77 -6.73 4.35
CA MET A 584 28.63 -8.10 4.84
C MET A 584 29.39 -8.25 6.16
N ARG A 585 28.75 -8.85 7.16
CA ARG A 585 29.31 -9.00 8.51
C ARG A 585 28.78 -10.27 9.17
N ALA A 586 29.44 -10.66 10.26
CA ALA A 586 29.04 -11.82 11.03
C ALA A 586 27.55 -11.77 11.41
N GLY A 587 26.85 -12.88 11.23
CA GLY A 587 25.42 -13.03 11.52
C GLY A 587 24.47 -12.59 10.40
N LYS A 588 24.94 -11.97 9.32
CA LYS A 588 24.13 -11.75 8.10
C LYS A 588 23.99 -13.05 7.29
N SER A 589 22.87 -13.22 6.59
CA SER A 589 22.61 -14.32 5.67
C SER A 589 23.08 -14.00 4.25
N LEU A 590 23.77 -14.94 3.62
CA LEU A 590 24.27 -14.88 2.25
C LEU A 590 23.68 -16.04 1.45
N LEU A 591 23.12 -15.72 0.28
CA LEU A 591 22.79 -16.70 -0.74
C LEU A 591 23.82 -16.60 -1.88
N VAL A 592 24.54 -17.68 -2.18
CA VAL A 592 25.46 -17.75 -3.31
C VAL A 592 24.83 -18.53 -4.45
N ILE A 593 24.83 -17.94 -5.65
CA ILE A 593 24.45 -18.64 -6.89
C ILE A 593 25.67 -19.35 -7.47
N TYR A 594 25.55 -20.66 -7.67
CA TYR A 594 26.64 -21.55 -8.08
C TYR A 594 26.31 -22.25 -9.39
N GLY A 595 27.27 -22.32 -10.33
CA GLY A 595 27.11 -23.05 -11.59
C GLY A 595 27.35 -22.23 -12.86
N PRO A 596 26.92 -20.95 -12.97
CA PRO A 596 27.10 -20.17 -14.19
C PRO A 596 28.56 -19.98 -14.66
N GLY A 597 29.53 -20.15 -13.76
CA GLY A 597 30.97 -20.09 -14.06
C GLY A 597 31.65 -21.45 -14.21
N ALA A 598 30.92 -22.57 -14.09
CA ALA A 598 31.50 -23.90 -14.10
C ALA A 598 31.74 -24.44 -15.53
N GLU A 599 32.94 -24.22 -16.07
CA GLU A 599 33.28 -24.66 -17.44
C GLU A 599 33.29 -26.18 -17.60
N ASP A 600 33.63 -26.92 -16.55
CA ASP A 600 33.58 -28.39 -16.49
C ASP A 600 32.21 -28.93 -16.00
N GLY A 601 31.24 -28.03 -15.78
CA GLY A 601 29.91 -28.32 -15.27
C GLY A 601 29.80 -28.51 -13.75
N VAL A 602 30.92 -28.51 -13.00
CA VAL A 602 30.95 -28.82 -11.56
C VAL A 602 31.70 -27.76 -10.73
N VAL A 603 32.89 -27.33 -11.15
CA VAL A 603 33.77 -26.45 -10.37
C VAL A 603 33.57 -25.00 -10.81
N ASP A 604 33.10 -24.16 -9.90
CA ASP A 604 32.88 -22.73 -10.12
C ASP A 604 33.78 -21.89 -9.21
N PRO A 605 34.99 -21.51 -9.65
CA PRO A 605 36.00 -20.89 -8.79
C PRO A 605 35.52 -19.61 -8.10
N VAL A 606 34.74 -18.78 -8.80
CA VAL A 606 34.26 -17.50 -8.27
C VAL A 606 33.20 -17.74 -7.18
N ALA A 607 32.29 -18.70 -7.37
CA ALA A 607 31.33 -19.05 -6.31
C ALA A 607 32.00 -19.70 -5.11
N ILE A 608 33.04 -20.53 -5.32
CA ILE A 608 33.84 -21.11 -4.23
C ILE A 608 34.50 -20.02 -3.41
N GLU A 609 35.14 -19.04 -4.05
CA GLU A 609 35.74 -17.88 -3.38
C GLU A 609 34.67 -17.09 -2.61
N ALA A 610 33.50 -16.86 -3.19
CA ALA A 610 32.39 -16.18 -2.51
C ALA A 610 31.90 -16.95 -1.27
N ILE A 611 31.81 -18.28 -1.33
CA ILE A 611 31.45 -19.12 -0.17
C ILE A 611 32.53 -19.02 0.91
N GLU A 612 33.80 -19.13 0.53
CA GLU A 612 34.94 -19.06 1.45
C GLU A 612 34.99 -17.71 2.17
N VAL A 613 34.93 -16.61 1.41
CA VAL A 613 34.92 -15.25 1.95
C VAL A 613 33.70 -15.06 2.85
N GLY A 614 32.49 -15.43 2.42
CA GLY A 614 31.28 -15.31 3.23
C GLY A 614 31.38 -16.06 4.55
N CYS A 615 31.86 -17.31 4.52
CA CYS A 615 32.10 -18.11 5.72
C CYS A 615 33.15 -17.48 6.65
N SER A 616 34.25 -16.95 6.09
CA SER A 616 35.31 -16.29 6.87
C SER A 616 34.86 -15.00 7.56
N LEU A 617 33.92 -14.26 6.95
CA LEU A 617 33.26 -13.09 7.54
C LEU A 617 32.21 -13.46 8.60
N GLY A 618 31.98 -14.75 8.84
CA GLY A 618 31.02 -15.24 9.82
C GLY A 618 29.55 -15.17 9.35
N ALA A 619 29.30 -15.12 8.05
CA ALA A 619 27.96 -15.19 7.48
C ALA A 619 27.30 -16.55 7.69
N GLN A 620 25.97 -16.60 7.61
CA GLN A 620 25.22 -17.83 7.35
C GLN A 620 25.07 -17.97 5.85
N VAL A 621 25.71 -18.99 5.26
CA VAL A 621 25.80 -19.14 3.80
C VAL A 621 24.89 -20.29 3.35
N ALA A 622 23.94 -19.99 2.48
CA ALA A 622 23.23 -20.98 1.69
C ALA A 622 23.65 -20.88 0.22
N VAL A 623 23.59 -21.99 -0.50
CA VAL A 623 24.00 -22.07 -1.90
C VAL A 623 22.86 -22.60 -2.76
N LEU A 624 22.57 -21.92 -3.88
CA LEU A 624 21.69 -22.41 -4.93
C LEU A 624 22.54 -22.83 -6.12
N ALA A 625 22.69 -24.15 -6.28
CA ALA A 625 23.39 -24.77 -7.41
C ALA A 625 22.42 -25.09 -8.55
N ASP A 626 22.92 -25.20 -9.79
CA ASP A 626 22.08 -25.56 -10.93
C ASP A 626 21.73 -27.06 -10.92
N ASN A 627 22.68 -27.92 -10.54
CA ASN A 627 22.50 -29.38 -10.59
C ASN A 627 22.97 -30.15 -9.35
N ALA A 628 22.59 -31.42 -9.26
CA ALA A 628 22.91 -32.29 -8.14
C ALA A 628 24.42 -32.54 -7.96
N ALA A 629 25.19 -32.62 -9.04
CA ALA A 629 26.64 -32.84 -8.98
C ALA A 629 27.37 -31.65 -8.34
N GLN A 630 26.99 -30.43 -8.72
CA GLN A 630 27.47 -29.20 -8.08
C GLN A 630 27.09 -29.15 -6.59
N ARG A 631 25.85 -29.52 -6.24
CA ARG A 631 25.41 -29.59 -4.84
C ARG A 631 26.26 -30.55 -4.01
N GLU A 632 26.50 -31.75 -4.52
CA GLU A 632 27.34 -32.76 -3.85
C GLU A 632 28.78 -32.29 -3.73
N PHE A 633 29.32 -31.69 -4.79
CA PHE A 633 30.67 -31.12 -4.78
C PHE A 633 30.81 -30.02 -3.72
N VAL A 634 29.95 -29.00 -3.71
CA VAL A 634 30.01 -27.90 -2.72
C VAL A 634 29.87 -28.43 -1.29
N THR A 635 28.99 -29.41 -1.08
CA THR A 635 28.82 -30.07 0.23
C THR A 635 30.11 -30.77 0.69
N SER A 636 30.89 -31.31 -0.26
CA SER A 636 32.15 -32.01 0.05
C SER A 636 33.33 -31.08 0.39
N LEU A 637 33.24 -29.77 0.08
CA LEU A 637 34.34 -28.81 0.31
C LEU A 637 34.61 -28.48 1.79
N GLY A 638 33.74 -28.87 2.71
CA GLY A 638 34.04 -28.86 4.14
C GLY A 638 34.05 -27.47 4.81
N PHE A 639 33.24 -26.51 4.34
CA PHE A 639 33.11 -25.15 4.91
C PHE A 639 32.51 -25.05 6.33
N GLY A 640 32.40 -26.18 7.04
CA GLY A 640 31.93 -26.25 8.42
C GLY A 640 30.46 -25.83 8.60
N THR A 641 30.12 -25.35 9.79
CA THR A 641 28.73 -25.02 10.17
C THR A 641 28.22 -23.69 9.59
N ARG A 642 29.09 -22.94 8.90
CA ARG A 642 28.74 -21.65 8.27
C ARG A 642 28.04 -21.82 6.93
N LEU A 643 28.38 -22.88 6.20
CA LEU A 643 27.58 -23.36 5.07
C LEU A 643 26.37 -24.11 5.64
N THR A 644 25.22 -23.43 5.69
CA THR A 644 24.03 -23.93 6.35
C THR A 644 23.21 -24.87 5.46
N GLY A 645 23.32 -24.75 4.13
CA GLY A 645 22.71 -25.69 3.20
C GLY A 645 23.00 -25.40 1.74
N VAL A 646 22.86 -26.44 0.91
CA VAL A 646 23.02 -26.38 -0.55
C VAL A 646 21.80 -27.01 -1.20
N VAL A 647 21.14 -26.27 -2.08
CA VAL A 647 19.96 -26.70 -2.84
C VAL A 647 20.32 -26.72 -4.31
N SER A 648 19.84 -27.70 -5.07
CA SER A 648 19.97 -27.71 -6.52
C SER A 648 18.65 -27.45 -7.22
N VAL A 649 18.68 -26.64 -8.28
CA VAL A 649 17.51 -26.28 -9.11
C VAL A 649 16.91 -27.54 -9.76
N ASP A 650 17.74 -28.45 -10.26
CA ASP A 650 17.28 -29.70 -10.87
C ASP A 650 16.49 -30.60 -9.91
N ALA A 651 16.78 -30.58 -8.61
CA ALA A 651 16.06 -31.35 -7.61
C ALA A 651 14.67 -30.76 -7.34
N ILE A 652 14.55 -29.44 -7.36
CA ILE A 652 13.25 -28.74 -7.29
C ILE A 652 12.44 -29.09 -8.53
N ALA A 653 13.05 -28.99 -9.72
CA ALA A 653 12.40 -29.32 -10.98
C ALA A 653 11.91 -30.77 -11.03
N ARG A 654 12.72 -31.74 -10.59
CA ARG A 654 12.30 -33.15 -10.49
C ARG A 654 11.13 -33.38 -9.53
N LYS A 655 11.03 -32.58 -8.47
CA LYS A 655 9.96 -32.69 -7.45
C LYS A 655 8.65 -32.07 -7.91
N LEU A 656 8.69 -30.93 -8.58
CA LEU A 656 7.51 -30.14 -8.93
C LEU A 656 7.06 -30.32 -10.39
N GLY A 657 7.93 -30.87 -11.25
CA GLY A 657 7.61 -31.11 -12.66
C GLY A 657 7.13 -29.84 -13.36
N ASP A 658 5.97 -29.94 -14.00
CA ASP A 658 5.36 -28.86 -14.78
C ASP A 658 4.86 -27.68 -13.93
N ASP A 659 4.96 -27.72 -12.59
CA ASP A 659 4.60 -26.61 -11.71
C ASP A 659 5.79 -25.72 -11.32
N PHE A 660 6.96 -25.93 -11.93
CA PHE A 660 8.18 -25.17 -11.67
C PHE A 660 8.79 -24.60 -12.94
N ASP A 661 9.00 -23.29 -12.94
CA ASP A 661 9.73 -22.58 -13.99
C ASP A 661 11.15 -22.27 -13.47
N PRO A 662 12.22 -22.85 -14.06
CA PRO A 662 13.57 -22.67 -13.56
C PRO A 662 14.03 -21.21 -13.69
N PRO A 663 14.95 -20.78 -12.84
CA PRO A 663 15.34 -19.38 -12.77
C PRO A 663 16.18 -18.95 -13.98
N GLY A 664 15.79 -17.83 -14.58
CA GLY A 664 16.46 -17.20 -15.72
C GLY A 664 15.96 -15.77 -15.91
N ALA A 665 16.09 -15.24 -17.13
CA ALA A 665 15.69 -13.88 -17.46
C ALA A 665 14.25 -13.60 -16.99
N PHE A 666 14.01 -12.39 -16.48
CA PHE A 666 12.70 -12.04 -15.97
C PHE A 666 11.67 -12.10 -17.12
N PRO A 667 10.55 -12.82 -16.94
CA PRO A 667 9.60 -13.09 -18.02
C PRO A 667 8.99 -11.80 -18.57
N GLU A 668 8.54 -11.83 -19.82
CA GLU A 668 7.77 -10.74 -20.41
C GLU A 668 6.51 -10.48 -19.59
N LEU A 669 6.16 -9.20 -19.47
CA LEU A 669 4.94 -8.77 -18.79
C LEU A 669 4.01 -8.14 -19.84
N PRO A 670 2.72 -8.52 -19.85
CA PRO A 670 1.69 -7.76 -20.57
C PRO A 670 1.67 -6.30 -20.12
N ASP A 671 1.15 -5.41 -20.96
CA ASP A 671 1.04 -3.99 -20.61
C ASP A 671 0.07 -3.82 -19.43
N PRO A 672 0.49 -3.23 -18.29
CA PRO A 672 -0.36 -3.13 -17.11
C PRO A 672 -1.56 -2.18 -17.31
N PHE A 673 -1.50 -1.26 -18.28
CA PHE A 673 -2.53 -0.27 -18.58
C PHE A 673 -3.59 -0.79 -19.52
N THR A 674 -3.21 -1.61 -20.51
CA THR A 674 -4.17 -2.17 -21.49
C THR A 674 -4.54 -3.62 -21.22
N GLU A 675 -3.72 -4.37 -20.48
CA GLU A 675 -3.84 -5.81 -20.24
C GLU A 675 -3.69 -6.20 -18.75
N SER A 676 -4.22 -5.36 -17.85
CA SER A 676 -4.07 -5.48 -16.38
C SER A 676 -4.27 -6.90 -15.81
N GLU A 677 -5.29 -7.65 -16.23
CA GLU A 677 -5.53 -9.00 -15.70
C GLU A 677 -4.47 -10.01 -16.17
N ALA A 678 -4.05 -9.93 -17.45
CA ALA A 678 -2.96 -10.74 -17.96
C ALA A 678 -1.64 -10.37 -17.27
N PHE A 679 -1.42 -9.09 -16.99
CA PHE A 679 -0.28 -8.60 -16.22
C PHE A 679 -0.24 -9.19 -14.80
N LYS A 680 -1.35 -9.12 -14.05
CA LYS A 680 -1.45 -9.70 -12.70
C LYS A 680 -1.16 -11.20 -12.71
N GLU A 681 -1.69 -11.91 -13.70
CA GLU A 681 -1.44 -13.35 -13.87
C GLU A 681 0.04 -13.65 -14.17
N ALA A 682 0.69 -12.86 -15.02
CA ALA A 682 2.12 -13.02 -15.32
C ALA A 682 2.99 -12.83 -14.06
N VAL A 683 2.71 -11.81 -13.24
CA VAL A 683 3.39 -11.57 -11.95
C VAL A 683 3.15 -12.72 -10.97
N ARG A 684 1.90 -13.20 -10.88
CA ARG A 684 1.52 -14.34 -10.02
C ARG A 684 2.24 -15.62 -10.45
N ARG A 685 2.30 -15.88 -11.75
CA ARG A 685 2.98 -17.05 -12.33
C ARG A 685 4.45 -17.10 -11.91
N PHE A 686 5.18 -15.99 -12.07
CA PHE A 686 6.57 -15.89 -11.61
C PHE A 686 6.70 -16.15 -10.09
N SER A 687 5.79 -15.57 -9.30
CA SER A 687 5.79 -15.78 -7.86
C SER A 687 5.56 -17.25 -7.49
N ASP A 688 4.56 -17.90 -8.09
CA ASP A 688 4.11 -19.24 -7.69
C ASP A 688 5.01 -20.35 -8.25
N ARG A 689 5.54 -20.20 -9.47
CA ARG A 689 6.29 -21.25 -10.17
C ARG A 689 7.80 -21.09 -10.10
N THR A 690 8.32 -19.92 -9.72
CA THR A 690 9.77 -19.70 -9.60
C THR A 690 10.17 -19.24 -8.19
N LEU A 691 9.61 -18.12 -7.73
CA LEU A 691 10.04 -17.49 -6.47
C LEU A 691 9.71 -18.35 -5.24
N LYS A 692 8.44 -18.74 -5.05
CA LYS A 692 8.00 -19.51 -3.87
C LYS A 692 8.69 -20.89 -3.77
N PRO A 693 8.82 -21.68 -4.85
CA PRO A 693 9.54 -22.96 -4.81
C PRO A 693 10.98 -22.82 -4.32
N ILE A 694 11.75 -21.89 -4.91
CA ILE A 694 13.16 -21.68 -4.56
C ILE A 694 13.27 -21.07 -3.16
N GLY A 695 12.47 -20.05 -2.86
CA GLY A 695 12.44 -19.41 -1.54
C GLY A 695 12.12 -20.40 -0.43
N SER A 696 11.16 -21.31 -0.64
CA SER A 696 10.80 -22.34 0.34
C SER A 696 11.90 -23.38 0.54
N ALA A 697 12.70 -23.66 -0.48
CA ALA A 697 13.83 -24.59 -0.37
C ALA A 697 15.04 -23.97 0.34
N ILE A 698 15.29 -22.67 0.14
CA ILE A 698 16.43 -21.95 0.74
C ILE A 698 16.12 -21.47 2.17
N ALA A 699 14.90 -20.99 2.43
CA ALA A 699 14.53 -20.36 3.70
C ALA A 699 14.92 -21.16 4.95
N PRO A 700 14.71 -22.50 5.04
CA PRO A 700 15.10 -23.27 6.22
C PRO A 700 16.57 -23.14 6.61
N PHE A 701 17.47 -22.90 5.65
CA PHE A 701 18.90 -22.77 5.87
C PHE A 701 19.34 -21.36 6.28
N LEU A 702 18.50 -20.35 6.05
CA LEU A 702 18.78 -18.95 6.39
C LEU A 702 17.95 -18.42 7.57
N ARG A 703 16.99 -19.21 8.07
CA ARG A 703 16.19 -18.85 9.25
C ARG A 703 17.06 -18.75 10.50
N ASN A 704 16.80 -17.73 11.31
CA ASN A 704 17.40 -17.55 12.62
C ASN A 704 16.41 -16.91 13.61
N THR A 705 16.87 -16.61 14.82
CA THR A 705 16.02 -16.05 15.88
C THR A 705 15.51 -14.64 15.57
N LEU A 706 16.25 -13.85 14.78
CA LEU A 706 15.88 -12.49 14.37
C LEU A 706 15.07 -12.48 13.07
N ASP A 707 15.30 -13.45 12.17
CA ASP A 707 14.56 -13.60 10.92
C ASP A 707 14.00 -15.02 10.77
N LYS A 708 12.71 -15.17 11.09
CA LYS A 708 11.96 -16.43 10.91
C LYS A 708 11.53 -16.69 9.47
N ARG A 709 11.59 -15.69 8.57
CA ARG A 709 11.27 -15.86 7.14
C ARG A 709 12.43 -16.54 6.43
N GLY A 710 13.67 -16.23 6.81
CA GLY A 710 14.88 -16.80 6.21
C GLY A 710 15.20 -16.22 4.84
N LEU A 711 15.05 -14.90 4.70
CA LEU A 711 15.43 -14.21 3.48
C LEU A 711 16.93 -13.84 3.54
N PRO A 712 17.67 -13.85 2.43
CA PRO A 712 19.07 -13.44 2.42
C PRO A 712 19.21 -11.92 2.63
N ASP A 713 20.19 -11.50 3.44
CA ASP A 713 20.64 -10.10 3.50
C ASP A 713 21.39 -9.72 2.22
N VAL A 714 22.20 -10.65 1.71
CA VAL A 714 22.97 -10.51 0.47
C VAL A 714 22.73 -11.70 -0.44
N VAL A 715 22.51 -11.44 -1.72
CA VAL A 715 22.57 -12.46 -2.78
C VAL A 715 23.79 -12.17 -3.65
N PHE A 716 24.70 -13.14 -3.74
CA PHE A 716 25.83 -13.08 -4.67
C PHE A 716 25.42 -13.72 -6.01
N GLU A 717 25.15 -12.85 -6.99
CA GLU A 717 24.71 -13.21 -8.34
C GLU A 717 25.87 -13.26 -9.34
N ARG A 718 25.61 -13.82 -10.52
CA ARG A 718 26.63 -14.24 -11.49
C ARG A 718 26.43 -13.63 -12.87
N ALA A 719 27.52 -13.26 -13.54
CA ALA A 719 27.47 -12.49 -14.80
C ALA A 719 26.79 -13.25 -15.96
N ARG A 720 27.06 -14.54 -16.09
CA ARG A 720 26.64 -15.37 -17.23
C ARG A 720 25.22 -15.94 -17.11
N ARG A 721 24.44 -15.46 -16.14
CA ARG A 721 23.05 -15.85 -15.93
C ARG A 721 22.23 -14.62 -15.59
N ASP A 722 21.15 -14.40 -16.34
CA ASP A 722 20.18 -13.35 -16.02
C ASP A 722 19.27 -13.81 -14.85
N GLY A 723 19.83 -13.98 -13.65
CA GLY A 723 19.11 -14.40 -12.44
C GLY A 723 18.56 -13.24 -11.61
N LEU A 724 18.79 -12.00 -12.05
CA LEU A 724 18.60 -10.79 -11.25
C LEU A 724 17.16 -10.59 -10.78
N GLY A 725 16.17 -10.96 -11.61
CA GLY A 725 14.75 -10.91 -11.23
C GLY A 725 14.40 -11.80 -10.04
N LEU A 726 15.00 -13.00 -9.96
CA LEU A 726 14.85 -13.87 -8.79
C LEU A 726 15.61 -13.31 -7.58
N ALA A 727 16.88 -12.92 -7.77
CA ALA A 727 17.74 -12.43 -6.69
C ALA A 727 17.14 -11.20 -5.98
N THR A 728 16.68 -10.22 -6.77
CA THR A 728 16.00 -9.04 -6.25
C THR A 728 14.68 -9.39 -5.58
N SER A 729 13.95 -10.42 -6.02
CA SER A 729 12.70 -10.85 -5.38
C SER A 729 12.91 -11.62 -4.06
N LEU A 730 14.03 -12.35 -3.93
CA LEU A 730 14.38 -13.15 -2.74
C LEU A 730 15.03 -12.33 -1.62
N VAL A 731 15.91 -11.37 -1.96
CA VAL A 731 16.69 -10.64 -0.96
C VAL A 731 15.79 -9.80 -0.06
N LYS A 732 16.17 -9.58 1.21
CA LYS A 732 15.34 -8.85 2.18
C LYS A 732 14.88 -7.48 1.66
N PRO A 733 13.65 -7.06 1.99
CA PRO A 733 13.21 -5.70 1.70
C PRO A 733 14.01 -4.69 2.55
N ASN A 734 14.15 -3.48 2.03
CA ASN A 734 14.77 -2.27 2.57
C ASN A 734 16.29 -2.32 2.82
N ILE A 735 16.81 -3.47 3.25
CA ILE A 735 18.23 -3.63 3.58
C ILE A 735 18.97 -4.58 2.62
N GLY A 736 18.24 -5.30 1.79
CA GLY A 736 18.76 -6.36 0.93
C GLY A 736 19.62 -5.85 -0.23
N LYS A 737 20.71 -6.57 -0.50
CA LYS A 737 21.67 -6.25 -1.56
C LYS A 737 21.90 -7.45 -2.48
N VAL A 738 21.85 -7.22 -3.78
CA VAL A 738 22.35 -8.16 -4.80
C VAL A 738 23.73 -7.69 -5.24
N VAL A 739 24.67 -8.61 -5.35
CA VAL A 739 26.10 -8.28 -5.53
C VAL A 739 26.70 -9.10 -6.67
N TYR A 740 27.49 -8.44 -7.52
CA TYR A 740 28.28 -9.06 -8.60
C TYR A 740 29.75 -8.69 -8.45
N SER A 741 30.68 -9.61 -8.71
CA SER A 741 32.13 -9.33 -8.75
C SER A 741 32.77 -9.49 -10.13
N GLU A 742 32.12 -10.25 -11.01
CA GLU A 742 32.58 -10.58 -12.36
C GLU A 742 32.41 -9.40 -13.33
N ASP A 743 33.10 -9.48 -14.48
CA ASP A 743 32.86 -8.54 -15.58
C ASP A 743 31.49 -8.80 -16.20
N LEU A 744 30.67 -7.74 -16.26
CA LEU A 744 29.28 -7.81 -16.72
C LEU A 744 29.12 -7.31 -18.16
N SER A 745 30.18 -6.79 -18.80
CA SER A 745 30.09 -6.27 -20.16
C SER A 745 29.60 -7.34 -21.15
N GLY A 746 28.75 -6.94 -22.09
CA GLY A 746 28.17 -7.85 -23.09
C GLY A 746 27.13 -8.83 -22.52
N CYS A 747 26.67 -8.64 -21.28
CA CYS A 747 25.58 -9.42 -20.68
C CYS A 747 24.36 -8.53 -20.41
N ARG A 748 23.18 -9.02 -20.76
CA ARG A 748 21.89 -8.41 -20.38
C ARG A 748 21.44 -8.91 -19.02
N PHE A 749 20.86 -8.01 -18.22
CA PHE A 749 20.17 -8.34 -16.98
C PHE A 749 18.76 -7.77 -16.97
N SER A 750 17.83 -8.48 -16.34
CA SER A 750 16.43 -8.07 -16.23
C SER A 750 15.82 -8.35 -14.87
N PHE A 751 14.91 -7.46 -14.44
CA PHE A 751 14.25 -7.57 -13.14
C PHE A 751 12.90 -6.85 -13.10
N TYR A 752 12.08 -7.20 -12.10
CA TYR A 752 10.81 -6.55 -11.84
C TYR A 752 11.03 -5.28 -11.01
N ALA A 753 10.82 -4.12 -11.64
CA ALA A 753 11.17 -2.83 -11.08
C ALA A 753 10.57 -2.54 -9.68
N PRO A 754 9.28 -2.87 -9.39
CA PRO A 754 8.70 -2.69 -8.06
C PRO A 754 9.43 -3.43 -6.94
N GLN A 755 10.06 -4.58 -7.23
CA GLN A 755 10.83 -5.32 -6.23
C GLN A 755 12.08 -4.57 -5.80
N VAL A 756 12.59 -3.64 -6.61
CA VAL A 756 13.79 -2.87 -6.25
C VAL A 756 13.40 -1.54 -5.62
N TRP A 757 12.55 -0.72 -6.25
CA TRP A 757 12.26 0.61 -5.70
C TRP A 757 11.33 0.57 -4.48
N MET A 758 10.17 -0.11 -4.53
CA MET A 758 9.18 -0.12 -3.43
C MET A 758 9.70 -0.87 -2.19
N ARG A 759 10.76 -1.66 -2.37
CA ARG A 759 11.48 -2.36 -1.30
C ARG A 759 12.90 -1.86 -1.12
N GLN A 760 13.27 -0.74 -1.74
CA GLN A 760 14.54 -0.03 -1.56
C GLN A 760 15.79 -0.92 -1.58
N ARG A 761 15.78 -1.94 -2.45
CA ARG A 761 16.88 -2.89 -2.60
C ARG A 761 18.01 -2.27 -3.40
N ARG A 762 19.22 -2.80 -3.24
CA ARG A 762 20.41 -2.34 -3.96
C ARG A 762 21.00 -3.45 -4.82
N ILE A 763 21.51 -3.08 -5.99
CA ILE A 763 22.25 -3.96 -6.90
C ILE A 763 23.64 -3.35 -7.06
N ILE A 764 24.64 -4.00 -6.48
CA ILE A 764 26.01 -3.52 -6.41
C ILE A 764 26.85 -4.31 -7.43
N MET A 765 27.34 -3.60 -8.44
CA MET A 765 28.19 -4.16 -9.49
C MET A 765 29.61 -3.58 -9.35
N PRO A 766 30.62 -4.18 -10.00
CA PRO A 766 32.00 -3.74 -9.85
C PRO A 766 32.19 -2.25 -10.16
N SER A 767 31.61 -1.76 -11.26
CA SER A 767 31.77 -0.38 -11.76
C SER A 767 30.48 0.45 -11.74
N ALA A 768 29.38 -0.05 -11.18
CA ALA A 768 28.12 0.69 -11.09
C ALA A 768 27.23 0.21 -9.93
N GLU A 769 26.22 0.99 -9.59
CA GLU A 769 25.22 0.59 -8.60
C GLU A 769 23.82 1.07 -9.00
N ILE A 770 22.81 0.23 -8.78
CA ILE A 770 21.39 0.58 -8.87
C ILE A 770 20.80 0.56 -7.47
N ARG A 771 20.17 1.65 -7.04
CA ARG A 771 19.53 1.79 -5.74
C ARG A 771 18.05 2.10 -5.91
N GLY A 772 17.19 1.20 -5.46
CA GLY A 772 15.78 1.52 -5.33
C GLY A 772 15.57 2.60 -4.26
N THR A 773 14.73 3.59 -4.53
CA THR A 773 14.31 4.60 -3.56
C THR A 773 12.80 4.76 -3.61
N HIS A 774 12.18 5.07 -2.49
CA HIS A 774 10.74 5.21 -2.40
C HIS A 774 10.41 6.25 -1.35
N LEU A 775 9.53 7.20 -1.69
CA LEU A 775 9.05 8.27 -0.82
C LEU A 775 10.14 8.84 0.11
N ASN A 776 9.84 9.06 1.38
CA ASN A 776 10.71 9.53 2.44
C ASN A 776 10.16 9.09 3.79
N THR A 777 10.91 9.35 4.86
CA THR A 777 10.47 9.22 6.26
C THR A 777 9.98 10.56 6.81
N ALA A 778 9.24 10.54 7.93
CA ALA A 778 8.84 11.76 8.64
C ALA A 778 10.06 12.64 9.05
N ARG A 779 11.19 12.01 9.41
CA ARG A 779 12.43 12.74 9.70
C ARG A 779 12.96 13.45 8.45
N GLU A 780 13.06 12.76 7.34
CA GLU A 780 13.53 13.34 6.07
C GLU A 780 12.57 14.43 5.59
N PHE A 781 11.27 14.31 5.85
CA PHE A 781 10.28 15.37 5.60
C PHE A 781 10.61 16.64 6.41
N ALA A 782 10.92 16.49 7.70
CA ALA A 782 11.35 17.62 8.54
C ALA A 782 12.68 18.23 8.04
N GLU A 783 13.67 17.41 7.71
CA GLU A 783 14.96 17.87 7.16
C GLU A 783 14.79 18.58 5.81
N MET A 784 13.82 18.16 4.99
CA MET A 784 13.43 18.87 3.78
C MET A 784 12.84 20.24 4.10
N GLN A 785 11.91 20.34 5.06
CA GLN A 785 11.35 21.63 5.47
C GLN A 785 12.42 22.59 6.03
N GLU A 786 13.40 22.09 6.78
CA GLU A 786 14.53 22.91 7.24
C GLU A 786 15.36 23.47 6.08
N ARG A 787 15.56 22.68 5.02
CA ARG A 787 16.24 23.15 3.81
C ARG A 787 15.41 24.20 3.04
N ILE A 788 14.10 24.05 3.00
CA ILE A 788 13.19 25.06 2.42
C ILE A 788 13.26 26.35 3.24
N ALA A 789 13.16 26.25 4.56
CA ALA A 789 13.26 27.39 5.47
C ALA A 789 14.61 28.11 5.36
N GLY A 790 15.69 27.36 5.12
CA GLY A 790 17.04 27.88 4.90
C GLY A 790 17.31 28.41 3.48
N GLY A 791 16.34 28.34 2.55
CA GLY A 791 16.52 28.77 1.16
C GLY A 791 17.45 27.88 0.33
N LEU A 792 17.67 26.64 0.76
CA LEU A 792 18.48 25.65 0.04
C LEU A 792 17.66 24.84 -0.97
N ILE A 793 16.34 24.85 -0.82
CA ILE A 793 15.36 24.23 -1.71
C ILE A 793 14.19 25.19 -1.87
N ASP A 794 13.80 25.47 -3.10
CA ASP A 794 12.66 26.33 -3.39
C ASP A 794 11.39 25.53 -3.71
N VAL A 795 10.25 25.94 -3.14
CA VAL A 795 8.93 25.42 -3.50
C VAL A 795 8.37 26.23 -4.67
N MET A 796 7.96 25.57 -5.75
CA MET A 796 7.31 26.25 -6.87
C MET A 796 5.86 26.58 -6.51
N PRO A 797 5.33 27.73 -6.94
CA PRO A 797 3.92 28.01 -6.86
C PRO A 797 3.11 26.91 -7.58
N PRO A 798 2.16 26.26 -6.89
CA PRO A 798 1.34 25.22 -7.51
C PRO A 798 0.19 25.83 -8.31
N VAL A 799 -0.40 25.02 -9.18
CA VAL A 799 -1.69 25.33 -9.79
C VAL A 799 -2.79 24.88 -8.83
N ALA A 800 -3.48 25.84 -8.23
CA ALA A 800 -4.61 25.59 -7.34
C ALA A 800 -5.85 25.15 -8.15
N VAL A 801 -6.50 24.08 -7.69
CA VAL A 801 -7.71 23.50 -8.29
C VAL A 801 -8.74 23.32 -7.17
N PRO A 802 -10.00 23.76 -7.33
CA PRO A 802 -11.05 23.46 -6.35
C PRO A 802 -11.21 21.95 -6.16
N LEU A 803 -11.48 21.49 -4.93
CA LEU A 803 -11.66 20.06 -4.63
C LEU A 803 -12.64 19.36 -5.59
N THR A 804 -13.74 20.02 -5.96
CA THR A 804 -14.77 19.45 -6.85
C THR A 804 -14.30 19.25 -8.29
N ASP A 805 -13.20 19.89 -8.68
CA ASP A 805 -12.72 19.95 -10.07
C ASP A 805 -11.47 19.08 -10.26
N ILE A 806 -11.01 18.37 -9.23
CA ILE A 806 -9.74 17.63 -9.27
C ILE A 806 -9.75 16.47 -10.26
N ALA A 807 -10.91 15.89 -10.58
CA ALA A 807 -11.04 14.80 -11.53
C ALA A 807 -10.53 15.18 -12.94
N GLU A 808 -10.79 16.41 -13.38
CA GLU A 808 -10.28 16.94 -14.65
C GLU A 808 -8.77 17.20 -14.60
N ALA A 809 -8.27 17.65 -13.46
CA ALA A 809 -6.84 17.85 -13.26
C ALA A 809 -6.06 16.52 -13.21
N HIS A 810 -6.60 15.49 -12.53
CA HIS A 810 -6.07 14.13 -12.58
C HIS A 810 -6.12 13.56 -13.99
N GLN A 811 -7.18 13.78 -14.76
CA GLN A 811 -7.23 13.39 -16.17
C GLN A 811 -6.16 14.12 -17.00
N ALA A 812 -5.94 15.41 -16.77
CA ALA A 812 -4.90 16.16 -17.47
C ALA A 812 -3.49 15.69 -17.11
N MET A 813 -3.26 15.27 -15.86
CA MET A 813 -2.01 14.63 -15.45
C MET A 813 -1.84 13.28 -16.16
N TRP A 814 -2.89 12.45 -16.17
CA TRP A 814 -2.93 11.13 -16.82
C TRP A 814 -2.60 11.21 -18.31
N GLU A 815 -3.20 12.17 -19.01
CA GLU A 815 -2.98 12.40 -20.45
C GLU A 815 -1.75 13.27 -20.75
N ASN A 816 -0.94 13.60 -19.73
CA ASN A 816 0.26 14.44 -19.86
C ASN A 816 -0.01 15.82 -20.52
N ARG A 817 -1.19 16.39 -20.25
CA ARG A 817 -1.67 17.71 -20.72
C ARG A 817 -1.60 18.82 -19.66
N HIS A 818 -1.02 18.54 -18.51
CA HIS A 818 -0.99 19.46 -17.37
C HIS A 818 -0.23 20.77 -17.66
N ALA A 819 -0.75 21.87 -17.11
CA ALA A 819 -0.29 23.22 -17.38
C ALA A 819 0.81 23.72 -16.43
N GLY A 820 1.02 23.04 -15.28
CA GLY A 820 1.89 23.49 -14.18
C GLY A 820 3.01 22.52 -13.82
N ALA A 821 3.87 22.90 -12.86
CA ALA A 821 4.87 21.99 -12.28
C ALA A 821 4.20 20.96 -11.36
N ASN A 822 3.37 21.43 -10.42
CA ASN A 822 2.58 20.65 -9.46
C ASN A 822 1.16 21.26 -9.36
N TYR A 823 0.16 20.44 -9.02
CA TYR A 823 -1.20 20.87 -8.67
C TYR A 823 -1.42 20.77 -7.17
N VAL A 824 -2.40 21.53 -6.67
CA VAL A 824 -2.91 21.42 -5.31
C VAL A 824 -4.41 21.57 -5.31
N ALA A 825 -5.10 20.68 -4.62
CA ALA A 825 -6.54 20.78 -4.43
C ALA A 825 -6.82 21.71 -3.24
N THR A 826 -7.55 22.80 -3.47
CA THR A 826 -8.01 23.70 -2.42
C THR A 826 -9.39 23.27 -1.94
N HIS A 827 -9.52 23.03 -0.65
CA HIS A 827 -10.79 22.64 -0.03
C HIS A 827 -11.55 23.89 0.37
N ASP A 828 -11.23 24.44 1.55
CA ASP A 828 -12.02 25.50 2.18
C ASP A 828 -11.25 26.82 2.31
N LEU A 829 -10.40 27.14 1.34
CA LEU A 829 -9.66 28.42 1.32
C LEU A 829 -10.57 29.57 0.84
N PRO A 830 -10.82 30.61 1.67
CA PRO A 830 -11.70 31.72 1.30
C PRO A 830 -11.10 32.65 0.23
N ARG A 831 -9.77 32.67 0.12
CA ARG A 831 -9.00 33.38 -0.91
C ARG A 831 -7.58 32.81 -0.99
N PRO A 832 -6.86 33.01 -2.10
CA PRO A 832 -5.50 32.53 -2.22
C PRO A 832 -4.50 33.36 -1.38
N GLY A 833 -3.31 32.79 -1.19
CA GLY A 833 -2.14 33.47 -0.64
C GLY A 833 -2.13 33.62 0.88
N LEU A 834 -3.01 32.91 1.59
CA LEU A 834 -3.04 32.88 3.05
C LEU A 834 -1.83 32.11 3.59
N LYS A 835 -1.17 32.63 4.62
CA LYS A 835 0.03 32.02 5.20
C LYS A 835 -0.17 31.52 6.63
N THR A 836 -1.00 32.21 7.40
CA THR A 836 -1.17 31.95 8.83
C THR A 836 -2.59 31.53 9.16
N ARG A 837 -2.75 30.83 10.29
CA ARG A 837 -4.07 30.46 10.84
C ARG A 837 -4.93 31.70 11.07
N ASP A 838 -4.35 32.77 11.62
CA ASP A 838 -5.09 33.98 11.95
C ASP A 838 -5.59 34.70 10.70
N GLU A 839 -4.79 34.73 9.62
CA GLU A 839 -5.24 35.23 8.31
C GLU A 839 -6.41 34.41 7.76
N LEU A 840 -6.34 33.08 7.87
CA LEU A 840 -7.40 32.18 7.43
C LEU A 840 -8.70 32.42 8.21
N TYR A 841 -8.64 32.47 9.54
CA TYR A 841 -9.81 32.67 10.38
C TYR A 841 -10.47 34.04 10.14
N ARG A 842 -9.66 35.09 9.96
CA ARG A 842 -10.18 36.42 9.57
C ARG A 842 -10.85 36.37 8.20
N ALA A 843 -10.23 35.72 7.22
CA ALA A 843 -10.78 35.63 5.88
C ALA A 843 -12.10 34.84 5.83
N TRP A 844 -12.24 33.78 6.63
CA TRP A 844 -13.50 33.08 6.81
C TRP A 844 -14.58 33.96 7.44
N ALA A 845 -14.26 34.65 8.53
CA ALA A 845 -15.21 35.54 9.20
C ALA A 845 -15.71 36.66 8.28
N ILE A 846 -14.81 37.26 7.49
CA ILE A 846 -15.17 38.29 6.50
C ILE A 846 -16.11 37.71 5.45
N ARG A 847 -15.78 36.56 4.85
CA ARG A 847 -16.60 35.93 3.81
C ARG A 847 -17.99 35.56 4.34
N GLU A 848 -18.10 35.04 5.55
CA GLU A 848 -19.40 34.73 6.16
C GLU A 848 -20.21 36.00 6.45
N ALA A 849 -19.58 37.06 6.95
CA ALA A 849 -20.25 38.34 7.16
C ALA A 849 -20.77 38.90 5.84
N GLU A 850 -19.97 38.87 4.77
CA GLU A 850 -20.38 39.29 3.42
C GLU A 850 -21.58 38.47 2.91
N GLN A 851 -21.58 37.15 3.12
CA GLN A 851 -22.71 36.28 2.76
C GLN A 851 -23.99 36.62 3.55
N ARG A 852 -23.87 37.13 4.77
CA ARG A 852 -25.00 37.65 5.58
C ARG A 852 -25.37 39.10 5.28
N GLY A 853 -24.62 39.80 4.41
CA GLY A 853 -24.79 41.23 4.15
C GLY A 853 -24.30 42.13 5.29
N GLU A 854 -23.41 41.63 6.15
CA GLU A 854 -22.81 42.33 7.29
C GLU A 854 -21.41 42.86 6.92
N THR A 855 -20.96 43.92 7.60
CA THR A 855 -19.58 44.42 7.50
C THR A 855 -18.91 44.36 8.87
N LEU A 856 -17.80 43.63 8.98
CA LEU A 856 -17.05 43.53 10.23
C LEU A 856 -16.17 44.77 10.42
N ALA A 857 -16.40 45.52 11.50
CA ALA A 857 -15.68 46.78 11.78
C ALA A 857 -14.29 46.56 12.41
N ASN A 858 -14.11 45.48 13.18
CA ASN A 858 -12.85 45.04 13.78
C ASN A 858 -12.88 43.50 13.85
N ILE A 859 -11.74 42.84 13.63
CA ILE A 859 -11.59 41.40 13.84
C ILE A 859 -10.31 41.18 14.64
N ASP A 860 -10.44 40.71 15.87
CA ASP A 860 -9.30 40.41 16.73
C ASP A 860 -9.17 38.90 16.98
N THR A 861 -7.97 38.37 16.78
CA THR A 861 -7.66 36.94 17.00
C THR A 861 -7.13 36.77 18.42
N GLY A 862 -7.99 36.38 19.36
CA GLY A 862 -7.63 36.23 20.76
C GLY A 862 -6.63 35.09 21.02
N SER A 863 -5.98 35.11 22.18
CA SER A 863 -4.92 34.15 22.58
C SER A 863 -5.34 32.68 22.67
N ALA A 864 -6.64 32.38 22.53
CA ALA A 864 -7.21 31.03 22.54
C ALA A 864 -7.90 30.64 21.22
N GLY A 865 -7.67 31.38 20.12
CA GLY A 865 -8.34 31.11 18.84
C GLY A 865 -9.80 31.56 18.76
N ALA A 866 -10.35 32.16 19.82
CA ALA A 866 -11.65 32.80 19.78
C ALA A 866 -11.57 34.11 18.98
N LEU A 867 -12.32 34.19 17.89
CA LEU A 867 -12.54 35.44 17.15
C LEU A 867 -13.40 36.39 18.00
N ARG A 868 -12.98 37.65 18.14
CA ARG A 868 -13.79 38.74 18.71
C ARG A 868 -14.05 39.81 17.68
#